data_AF-A0A3N6S3B1-F1
#
_entry.id   AF-A0A3N6S3B1-F1
#
_cell.length_a   1.000
_cell.length_b   1.000
_cell.length_c   1.000
_cell.angle_alpha   90.00
_cell.angle_beta   90.00
_cell.angle_gamma   90.00
#
_symmetry.space_group_name_H-M   'P 1'
#
loop_
_entity.id
_entity.type
_entity.pdbx_description
1 polymer ?
#
loop_
_entity_poly.entity_id
_entity_poly.type
_entity_poly.pdbx_seq_one_letter_code
_entity_poly.pdbx_strand_id
1 'polypeptide(L)'
;MNPITVLGRESQIIHNHITLQKGCPTVKDQNILSEELIKYDKVISSISSLIPSALPLNIVQGVVGPMLIILADDIDRKPANLDLLKEANSQLVNLCNLVVKAQLESLKIELKKEKIIGNLIPKDIEIKHGELDIIIYGKKKTLYEKNDKVYVDGIGKSAVYYDRESEIWKYEDESLNAPERDNVLMEQDSAERSYSDFMSFYQTGYENYEINRVNDAARYYSLRSSNEQRVGVFIAKVLKKSGILSSDEAIKFATNIDVPILNIEMILHQPRRIISTEQLLKVQKGEVLSFISDGQEGQDGHVAHYLVSLGNGRFVGVKNSILTGDVNSEPRFFTAEQLGEMKNNLLTPFHNPKNKFQLYCGYPENSQHSYLFTLKENADKLAESGIGLDISRKISTVLRNSGELSHEQAEAFFQKASIILSGKSANLSVSSFTDTLRYVTPAEFKNVEAGNLIIIQNKSGGVVSMALSLGDGEFLSDNRGRVMSSSKNHDVLSAEKLAELFLPEQYIFIESDISRTKLRLGSLLGKDASFYFSAHSGELTVRAHGAPGNVNMLNPFELADVIRGLLISKGIDIRNIRTINLESCFGAMGLPSMGKALAALLDKRVVAYPYRFSVSGRDNPSSWRVAATTYEPALLATDRESIKAQCRRNYRLMNTLGTMYGYLTRRRFARSDMPFETILTNVARFVLHQLSVEEFIKLQPEYDADLGNTLSLIQTSQLPDTPYDFAERCLDILSLTESTYAQLNASILYENT
;
A
#
# COMPACT_ATOMS: atom_id res chain seq x y z
N MET A 1 -1.41 55.43 -7.60
CA MET A 1 -1.03 54.35 -8.53
C MET A 1 -0.62 53.14 -7.71
N ASN A 2 -0.96 51.93 -8.14
CA ASN A 2 -0.64 50.72 -7.39
C ASN A 2 0.85 50.35 -7.58
N PRO A 3 1.64 50.18 -6.50
CA PRO A 3 3.08 49.91 -6.57
C PRO A 3 3.45 48.68 -7.40
N ILE A 4 2.68 47.59 -7.34
CA ILE A 4 3.02 46.34 -8.04
C ILE A 4 2.68 46.43 -9.52
N THR A 5 1.56 47.07 -9.88
CA THR A 5 1.25 47.32 -11.28
C THR A 5 2.27 48.26 -11.92
N VAL A 6 2.78 49.24 -11.17
CA VAL A 6 3.84 50.16 -11.63
C VAL A 6 5.18 49.41 -11.77
N LEU A 7 5.58 48.65 -10.75
CA LEU A 7 6.81 47.85 -10.78
C LEU A 7 6.80 46.77 -11.87
N GLY A 8 5.65 46.13 -12.09
CA GLY A 8 5.46 45.15 -13.15
C GLY A 8 5.57 45.77 -14.54
N ARG A 9 5.01 46.97 -14.75
CA ARG A 9 5.18 47.75 -15.99
C ARG A 9 6.64 48.15 -16.20
N GLU A 10 7.30 48.65 -15.16
CA GLU A 10 8.72 49.04 -15.24
C GLU A 10 9.63 47.84 -15.51
N SER A 11 9.40 46.70 -14.84
CA SER A 11 10.15 45.47 -15.05
C SER A 11 9.93 44.89 -16.45
N GLN A 12 8.72 45.00 -17.00
CA GLN A 12 8.42 44.58 -18.36
C GLN A 12 9.11 45.49 -19.39
N ILE A 13 9.18 46.80 -19.14
CA ILE A 13 9.95 47.75 -19.96
C ILE A 13 11.43 47.37 -19.94
N ILE A 14 11.99 47.12 -18.75
CA ILE A 14 13.40 46.73 -18.58
C ILE A 14 13.70 45.40 -19.29
N HIS A 15 12.86 44.37 -19.11
CA HIS A 15 13.05 43.07 -19.73
C HIS A 15 12.96 43.13 -21.26
N ASN A 16 12.01 43.89 -21.80
CA ASN A 16 11.84 44.01 -23.25
C ASN A 16 12.99 44.78 -23.90
N HIS A 17 13.59 45.74 -23.18
CA HIS A 17 14.72 46.51 -23.66
C HIS A 17 16.07 45.80 -23.49
N ILE A 18 16.31 45.18 -22.34
CA ILE A 18 17.61 44.57 -21.98
C ILE A 18 17.70 43.12 -22.45
N THR A 19 16.68 42.31 -22.16
CA THR A 19 16.73 40.86 -22.41
C THR A 19 16.29 40.52 -23.83
N LEU A 20 15.22 41.16 -24.31
CA LEU A 20 14.65 40.85 -25.63
C LEU A 20 15.14 41.80 -26.74
N GLN A 21 15.80 42.91 -26.40
CA GLN A 21 16.28 43.95 -27.33
C GLN A 21 15.22 44.50 -28.31
N LYS A 22 13.94 44.50 -27.91
CA LYS A 22 12.79 44.81 -28.78
C LYS A 22 12.20 46.21 -28.60
N GLY A 23 12.85 47.08 -27.80
CA GLY A 23 12.32 48.40 -27.46
C GLY A 23 11.19 48.35 -26.44
N CYS A 24 10.43 49.44 -26.30
CA CYS A 24 9.34 49.51 -25.31
C CYS A 24 8.18 48.55 -25.66
N PRO A 25 7.62 47.81 -24.69
CA PRO A 25 6.46 46.94 -24.89
C PRO A 25 5.24 47.74 -25.35
N THR A 26 4.39 47.13 -26.19
CA THR A 26 3.19 47.82 -26.71
C THR A 26 2.16 48.04 -25.60
N VAL A 27 1.29 49.04 -25.75
CA VAL A 27 0.24 49.36 -24.77
C VAL A 27 -0.67 48.15 -24.49
N LYS A 28 -0.86 47.28 -25.51
CA LYS A 28 -1.62 46.03 -25.37
C LYS A 28 -0.91 45.03 -24.44
N ASP A 29 0.40 44.86 -24.59
CA ASP A 29 1.20 43.92 -23.77
C ASP A 29 1.34 44.42 -22.32
N GLN A 30 1.41 45.75 -22.14
CA GLN A 30 1.41 46.36 -20.81
C GLN A 30 0.06 46.19 -20.10
N ASN A 31 -1.05 46.22 -20.85
CA ASN A 31 -2.39 46.06 -20.28
C ASN A 31 -2.69 44.62 -19.88
N ILE A 32 -2.26 43.60 -20.64
CA ILE A 32 -2.42 42.19 -20.29
C ILE A 32 -1.72 41.85 -18.96
N LEU A 33 -0.47 42.28 -18.80
CA LEU A 33 0.27 42.07 -17.55
C LEU A 33 -0.38 42.86 -16.39
N SER A 34 -0.87 44.07 -16.65
CA SER A 34 -1.56 44.88 -15.64
C SER A 34 -2.87 44.24 -15.16
N GLU A 35 -3.64 43.62 -16.06
CA GLU A 35 -4.92 42.97 -15.73
C GLU A 35 -4.73 41.72 -14.84
N GLU A 36 -3.65 40.96 -15.04
CA GLU A 36 -3.30 39.85 -14.15
C GLU A 36 -2.71 40.33 -12.82
N LEU A 37 -1.83 41.34 -12.81
CA LEU A 37 -1.23 41.88 -11.59
C LEU A 37 -2.27 42.51 -10.64
N ILE A 38 -3.38 43.03 -11.16
CA ILE A 38 -4.52 43.53 -10.37
C ILE A 38 -5.17 42.43 -9.51
N LYS A 39 -5.09 41.15 -9.90
CA LYS A 39 -5.63 40.03 -9.10
C LYS A 39 -4.74 39.75 -7.87
N TYR A 40 -3.42 39.84 -8.05
CA TYR A 40 -2.45 39.65 -6.98
C TYR A 40 -2.39 40.84 -6.02
N ASP A 41 -2.70 42.04 -6.52
CA ASP A 41 -2.85 43.24 -5.71
C ASP A 41 -3.90 43.12 -4.62
N LYS A 42 -5.02 42.42 -4.88
CA LYS A 42 -6.04 42.17 -3.87
C LYS A 42 -5.53 41.28 -2.74
N VAL A 43 -4.72 40.28 -3.08
CA VAL A 43 -4.12 39.35 -2.11
C VAL A 43 -3.05 40.06 -1.29
N ILE A 44 -2.14 40.79 -1.93
CA ILE A 44 -1.06 41.50 -1.24
C ILE A 44 -1.57 42.70 -0.44
N SER A 45 -2.60 43.41 -0.91
CA SER A 45 -3.24 44.47 -0.11
C SER A 45 -3.96 43.92 1.10
N SER A 46 -4.57 42.74 1.00
CA SER A 46 -5.20 42.03 2.13
C SER A 46 -4.16 41.50 3.14
N ILE A 47 -2.97 41.13 2.67
CA ILE A 47 -1.85 40.74 3.53
C ILE A 47 -1.18 41.97 4.17
N SER A 48 -1.03 43.05 3.41
CA SER A 48 -0.38 44.28 3.85
C SER A 48 -1.23 45.07 4.86
N SER A 49 -2.56 44.95 4.79
CA SER A 49 -3.48 45.56 5.76
C SER A 49 -3.45 44.85 7.14
N LEU A 50 -2.86 43.66 7.23
CA LEU A 50 -2.77 42.86 8.45
C LEU A 50 -1.45 43.07 9.22
N ILE A 51 -0.54 43.93 8.74
CA ILE A 51 0.84 44.06 9.28
C ILE A 51 1.19 45.54 9.56
N PRO A 52 1.55 45.93 10.80
CA PRO A 52 2.06 47.28 11.06
C PRO A 52 3.46 47.49 10.47
N SER A 53 3.59 48.61 9.75
CA SER A 53 4.80 49.36 9.39
C SER A 53 6.17 48.79 9.82
N ALA A 54 6.72 47.83 9.05
CA ALA A 54 8.16 47.65 8.78
C ALA A 54 8.55 46.37 7.98
N LEU A 55 7.61 45.54 7.52
CA LEU A 55 7.92 44.33 6.71
C LEU A 55 7.72 44.36 5.17
N PRO A 56 7.42 45.48 4.46
CA PRO A 56 7.22 45.42 3.00
C PRO A 56 8.45 44.98 2.19
N LEU A 57 9.66 45.29 2.63
CA LEU A 57 10.88 45.04 1.85
C LEU A 57 11.25 43.54 1.77
N ASN A 58 11.05 42.80 2.86
CA ASN A 58 11.32 41.35 2.93
C ASN A 58 10.30 40.54 2.12
N ILE A 59 9.05 41.01 2.03
CA ILE A 59 8.00 40.40 1.21
C ILE A 59 8.30 40.60 -0.28
N VAL A 60 8.73 41.81 -0.66
CA VAL A 60 9.08 42.12 -2.05
C VAL A 60 10.34 41.36 -2.51
N GLN A 61 11.36 41.22 -1.66
CA GLN A 61 12.59 40.51 -2.03
C GLN A 61 12.47 38.98 -1.95
N GLY A 62 11.72 38.43 -0.98
CA GLY A 62 11.65 36.98 -0.73
C GLY A 62 10.51 36.23 -1.41
N VAL A 63 9.41 36.90 -1.76
CA VAL A 63 8.21 36.24 -2.33
C VAL A 63 7.91 36.75 -3.73
N VAL A 64 7.97 38.07 -3.94
CA VAL A 64 7.61 38.67 -5.23
C VAL A 64 8.65 38.37 -6.32
N GLY A 65 9.95 38.35 -5.99
CA GLY A 65 11.02 38.01 -6.93
C GLY A 65 10.89 36.61 -7.55
N PRO A 66 10.86 35.53 -6.75
CA PRO A 66 10.68 34.16 -7.26
C PRO A 66 9.36 33.98 -8.04
N MET A 67 8.27 34.59 -7.58
CA MET A 67 6.97 34.51 -8.26
C MET A 67 6.97 35.23 -9.62
N LEU A 68 7.65 36.37 -9.75
CA LEU A 68 7.79 37.06 -11.04
C LEU A 68 8.66 36.28 -12.03
N ILE A 69 9.67 35.53 -11.55
CA ILE A 69 10.49 34.64 -12.39
C ILE A 69 9.66 33.44 -12.86
N ILE A 70 8.87 32.83 -11.97
CA ILE A 70 7.96 31.74 -12.32
C ILE A 70 6.92 32.20 -13.35
N LEU A 71 6.38 33.41 -13.20
CA LEU A 71 5.45 34.01 -14.16
C LEU A 71 6.12 34.31 -15.51
N ALA A 72 7.36 34.80 -15.51
CA ALA A 72 8.12 35.01 -16.73
C ALA A 72 8.44 33.69 -17.46
N ASP A 73 8.77 32.64 -16.71
CA ASP A 73 9.02 31.30 -17.26
C ASP A 73 7.74 30.67 -17.84
N ASP A 74 6.58 30.86 -17.20
CA ASP A 74 5.28 30.39 -17.71
C ASP A 74 4.84 31.14 -18.98
N ILE A 75 5.03 32.47 -19.01
CA ILE A 75 4.81 33.29 -20.21
C ILE A 75 5.71 32.85 -21.38
N ASP A 76 6.94 32.42 -21.09
CA ASP A 76 7.89 31.87 -22.06
C ASP A 76 7.70 30.37 -22.37
N ARG A 77 6.70 29.70 -21.78
CA ARG A 77 6.44 28.24 -21.88
C ARG A 77 7.62 27.36 -21.45
N LYS A 78 8.41 27.81 -20.48
CA LYS A 78 9.48 27.03 -19.87
C LYS A 78 8.92 26.15 -18.74
N PRO A 79 9.50 24.97 -18.49
CA PRO A 79 9.09 24.12 -17.37
C PRO A 79 9.30 24.85 -16.05
N ALA A 80 8.29 24.86 -15.19
CA ALA A 80 8.28 25.58 -13.93
C ALA A 80 9.47 25.21 -13.05
N ASN A 81 10.23 26.22 -12.60
CA ASN A 81 11.38 26.02 -11.73
C ASN A 81 10.90 25.69 -10.31
N LEU A 82 10.94 24.40 -9.98
CA LEU A 82 10.42 23.85 -8.74
C LEU A 82 11.19 24.29 -7.49
N ASP A 83 12.44 24.74 -7.63
CA ASP A 83 13.23 25.23 -6.51
C ASP A 83 12.83 26.66 -6.11
N LEU A 84 12.48 27.50 -7.09
CA LEU A 84 11.87 28.82 -6.84
C LEU A 84 10.47 28.71 -6.18
N LEU A 85 9.72 27.66 -6.54
CA LEU A 85 8.41 27.34 -5.92
C LEU A 85 8.55 26.91 -4.46
N LYS A 86 9.56 26.09 -4.14
CA LYS A 86 9.88 25.71 -2.76
C LYS A 86 10.37 26.91 -1.94
N GLU A 87 11.16 27.79 -2.55
CA GLU A 87 11.66 29.00 -1.90
C GLU A 87 10.51 29.97 -1.56
N ALA A 88 9.60 30.22 -2.50
CA ALA A 88 8.40 31.03 -2.25
C ALA A 88 7.51 30.44 -1.13
N ASN A 89 7.33 29.11 -1.12
CA ASN A 89 6.53 28.43 -0.10
C ASN A 89 7.19 28.46 1.29
N SER A 90 8.51 28.29 1.36
CA SER A 90 9.26 28.38 2.62
C SER A 90 9.22 29.79 3.21
N GLN A 91 9.31 30.82 2.36
CA GLN A 91 9.21 32.21 2.79
C GLN A 91 7.78 32.58 3.26
N LEU A 92 6.74 32.00 2.67
CA LEU A 92 5.34 32.12 3.11
C LEU A 92 5.11 31.54 4.51
N VAL A 93 5.64 30.34 4.77
CA VAL A 93 5.58 29.69 6.09
C VAL A 93 6.35 30.49 7.14
N ASN A 94 7.53 31.02 6.79
CA ASN A 94 8.31 31.89 7.69
C ASN A 94 7.58 33.22 7.97
N LEU A 95 6.84 33.76 7.01
CA LEU A 95 6.01 34.95 7.21
C LEU A 95 4.87 34.67 8.21
N CYS A 96 4.20 33.52 8.08
CA CYS A 96 3.19 33.07 9.05
C CYS A 96 3.78 32.88 10.45
N ASN A 97 4.99 32.33 10.57
CA ASN A 97 5.71 32.20 11.84
C ASN A 97 6.03 33.57 12.47
N LEU A 98 6.44 34.56 11.66
CA LEU A 98 6.69 35.93 12.11
C LEU A 98 5.40 36.65 12.56
N VAL A 99 4.28 36.44 11.87
CA VAL A 99 2.97 37.03 12.22
C VAL A 99 2.43 36.44 13.52
N VAL A 100 2.52 35.12 13.70
CA VAL A 100 2.11 34.44 14.95
C VAL A 100 3.00 34.90 16.12
N LYS A 101 4.31 35.04 15.90
CA LYS A 101 5.27 35.51 16.91
C LYS A 101 5.07 36.98 17.28
N ALA A 102 4.72 37.84 16.32
CA ALA A 102 4.50 39.27 16.55
C ALA A 102 3.12 39.59 17.16
N GLN A 103 2.07 38.86 16.81
CA GLN A 103 0.70 39.18 17.25
C GLN A 103 0.32 38.61 18.63
N LEU A 104 0.91 37.49 19.08
CA LEU A 104 0.57 36.90 20.38
C LEU A 104 1.06 37.74 21.59
N GLU A 105 2.19 38.43 21.44
CA GLU A 105 2.68 39.37 22.46
C GLU A 105 1.90 40.69 22.44
N SER A 106 1.55 41.22 21.26
CA SER A 106 0.79 42.48 21.16
C SER A 106 -0.65 42.34 21.64
N LEU A 107 -1.31 41.20 21.33
CA LEU A 107 -2.68 40.90 21.79
C LEU A 107 -2.76 40.81 23.32
N LYS A 108 -1.75 40.24 24.00
CA LYS A 108 -1.69 40.18 25.47
C LYS A 108 -1.55 41.57 26.13
N ILE A 109 -0.88 42.51 25.46
CA ILE A 109 -0.69 43.89 25.95
C ILE A 109 -1.95 44.74 25.74
N GLU A 110 -2.68 44.55 24.64
CA GLU A 110 -3.92 45.28 24.34
C GLU A 110 -5.14 44.73 25.07
N LEU A 111 -5.23 43.41 25.32
CA LEU A 111 -6.34 42.78 26.05
C LEU A 111 -6.41 43.15 27.55
N LYS A 112 -5.34 43.74 28.13
CA LYS A 112 -5.37 44.31 29.49
C LYS A 112 -5.93 45.74 29.55
N LYS A 113 -6.12 46.40 28.39
CA LYS A 113 -6.72 47.72 28.30
C LYS A 113 -8.13 47.58 27.72
N GLU A 114 -9.05 47.09 28.56
CA GLU A 114 -10.47 47.06 28.23
C GLU A 114 -10.96 48.46 27.84
N LYS A 115 -11.04 48.75 26.53
CA LYS A 115 -12.07 49.62 25.92
C LYS A 115 -12.02 49.86 24.41
N ILE A 116 -11.11 49.30 23.61
CA ILE A 116 -10.98 49.74 22.21
C ILE A 116 -10.84 48.60 21.19
N ILE A 117 -11.64 47.54 21.19
CA ILE A 117 -11.66 46.62 20.03
C ILE A 117 -13.06 46.04 19.76
N GLY A 118 -14.11 46.86 19.76
CA GLY A 118 -15.45 46.42 19.38
C GLY A 118 -15.65 46.26 17.86
N ASN A 119 -14.90 47.01 17.05
CA ASN A 119 -15.15 47.15 15.60
C ASN A 119 -14.07 46.54 14.69
N LEU A 120 -13.04 45.92 15.27
CA LEU A 120 -11.88 45.36 14.54
C LEU A 120 -11.85 43.83 14.53
N ILE A 121 -12.79 43.18 15.22
CA ILE A 121 -12.90 41.73 15.25
C ILE A 121 -13.82 41.31 14.10
N PRO A 122 -13.33 40.51 13.13
CA PRO A 122 -14.16 39.96 12.05
C PRO A 122 -15.36 39.20 12.61
N LYS A 123 -16.50 39.22 11.89
CA LYS A 123 -17.76 38.61 12.36
C LYS A 123 -17.66 37.11 12.65
N ASP A 124 -16.65 36.45 12.10
CA ASP A 124 -16.38 35.03 12.25
C ASP A 124 -15.44 34.72 13.42
N ILE A 125 -15.10 35.72 14.26
CA ILE A 125 -14.23 35.56 15.42
C ILE A 125 -14.95 36.01 16.69
N GLU A 126 -15.14 35.11 17.65
CA GLU A 126 -15.62 35.41 19.01
C GLU A 126 -14.48 35.25 20.01
N ILE A 127 -14.43 36.12 21.03
CA ILE A 127 -13.49 35.98 22.14
C ILE A 127 -14.30 35.92 23.43
N LYS A 128 -14.25 34.79 24.14
CA LYS A 128 -14.94 34.58 25.42
C LYS A 128 -14.03 33.80 26.38
N HIS A 129 -13.95 34.24 27.64
CA HIS A 129 -13.20 33.55 28.73
C HIS A 129 -11.73 33.20 28.44
N GLY A 130 -11.01 33.98 27.62
CA GLY A 130 -9.61 33.71 27.27
C GLY A 130 -9.43 32.70 26.13
N GLU A 131 -10.53 32.29 25.51
CA GLU A 131 -10.57 31.40 24.33
C GLU A 131 -10.87 32.24 23.08
N LEU A 132 -10.22 31.87 21.97
CA LEU A 132 -10.43 32.49 20.66
C LEU A 132 -11.21 31.51 19.78
N ASP A 133 -12.45 31.87 19.49
CA ASP A 133 -13.37 31.09 18.68
C ASP A 133 -13.40 31.62 17.24
N ILE A 134 -13.09 30.78 16.25
CA ILE A 134 -13.14 31.13 14.83
C ILE A 134 -14.17 30.25 14.14
N ILE A 135 -15.06 30.84 13.35
CA ILE A 135 -16.03 30.14 12.51
C ILE A 135 -15.43 29.98 11.11
N ILE A 136 -15.11 28.75 10.75
CA ILE A 136 -14.55 28.40 9.43
C ILE A 136 -15.54 27.46 8.75
N TYR A 137 -16.06 27.87 7.58
CA TYR A 137 -17.08 27.12 6.83
C TYR A 137 -18.30 26.69 7.67
N GLY A 138 -18.77 27.58 8.55
CA GLY A 138 -19.92 27.35 9.43
C GLY A 138 -19.65 26.45 10.64
N LYS A 139 -18.40 26.03 10.87
CA LYS A 139 -18.00 25.23 12.05
C LYS A 139 -17.14 26.08 12.99
N LYS A 140 -17.50 26.10 14.26
CA LYS A 140 -16.75 26.77 15.34
C LYS A 140 -15.47 25.99 15.67
N LYS A 141 -14.34 26.68 15.74
CA LYS A 141 -13.02 26.16 16.14
C LYS A 141 -12.51 27.01 17.29
N THR A 142 -12.10 26.37 18.37
CA THR A 142 -11.72 27.07 19.61
C THR A 142 -10.24 26.90 19.87
N LEU A 143 -9.55 28.01 20.06
CA LEU A 143 -8.14 28.07 20.38
C LEU A 143 -7.98 28.43 21.85
N TYR A 144 -7.31 27.58 22.63
CA TYR A 144 -7.17 27.74 24.09
C TYR A 144 -5.77 27.33 24.58
N GLU A 145 -5.35 27.89 25.72
CA GLU A 145 -4.02 27.63 26.31
C GLU A 145 -4.15 26.76 27.57
N LYS A 146 -3.33 25.71 27.68
CA LYS A 146 -3.26 24.83 28.86
C LYS A 146 -1.82 24.33 29.03
N ASN A 147 -1.27 24.41 30.24
CA ASN A 147 0.08 23.92 30.57
C ASN A 147 1.19 24.41 29.58
N ASP A 148 1.25 25.73 29.30
CA ASP A 148 2.20 26.35 28.35
C ASP A 148 2.12 25.85 26.89
N LYS A 149 1.05 25.16 26.54
CA LYS A 149 0.73 24.69 25.19
C LYS A 149 -0.53 25.37 24.67
N VAL A 150 -0.55 25.65 23.36
CA VAL A 150 -1.70 26.25 22.68
C VAL A 150 -2.41 25.16 21.86
N TYR A 151 -3.67 24.92 22.16
CA TYR A 151 -4.52 23.87 21.60
C TYR A 151 -5.56 24.45 20.64
N VAL A 152 -5.97 23.66 19.63
CA VAL A 152 -7.07 23.98 18.72
C VAL A 152 -8.06 22.82 18.69
N ASP A 153 -9.30 23.07 19.11
CA ASP A 153 -10.33 22.02 19.11
C ASP A 153 -11.08 21.95 17.77
N GLY A 154 -11.37 20.71 17.34
CA GLY A 154 -12.20 20.42 16.17
C GLY A 154 -11.48 19.88 14.91
N ILE A 155 -10.20 19.52 14.95
CA ILE A 155 -9.57 18.70 13.90
C ILE A 155 -9.57 17.25 14.41
N GLY A 156 -10.67 16.53 14.15
CA GLY A 156 -10.91 15.11 14.46
C GLY A 156 -10.05 14.44 15.54
N LYS A 157 -10.59 14.26 16.75
CA LYS A 157 -10.11 13.37 17.84
C LYS A 157 -8.61 13.39 18.22
N SER A 158 -7.81 14.33 17.70
CA SER A 158 -6.40 14.50 18.07
C SER A 158 -6.14 15.98 18.31
N ALA A 159 -5.85 16.35 19.55
CA ALA A 159 -5.51 17.72 19.86
C ALA A 159 -4.12 18.04 19.30
N VAL A 160 -4.06 18.96 18.33
CA VAL A 160 -2.80 19.54 17.84
C VAL A 160 -2.41 20.65 18.80
N TYR A 161 -1.18 20.63 19.30
CA TYR A 161 -0.67 21.64 20.22
C TYR A 161 0.66 22.22 19.78
N TYR A 162 0.84 23.53 19.99
CA TYR A 162 2.13 24.19 19.79
C TYR A 162 2.96 24.07 21.07
N ASP A 163 4.15 23.48 20.94
CA ASP A 163 5.10 23.33 22.04
C ASP A 163 6.05 24.52 22.07
N ARG A 164 5.98 25.33 23.14
CA ARG A 164 6.75 26.57 23.26
C ARG A 164 8.24 26.35 23.54
N GLU A 165 8.64 25.23 24.12
CA GLU A 165 10.07 24.95 24.38
C GLU A 165 10.78 24.52 23.11
N SER A 166 10.08 23.76 22.25
CA SER A 166 10.66 23.22 21.01
C SER A 166 10.27 24.00 19.75
N GLU A 167 9.45 25.04 19.89
CA GLU A 167 8.96 25.90 18.81
C GLU A 167 8.30 25.16 17.63
N ILE A 168 7.74 23.96 17.85
CA ILE A 168 7.13 23.09 16.83
C ILE A 168 5.73 22.63 17.23
N TRP A 169 4.90 22.35 16.22
CA TRP A 169 3.58 21.75 16.41
C TRP A 169 3.69 20.23 16.63
N LYS A 170 2.96 19.72 17.62
CA LYS A 170 2.93 18.31 18.02
C LYS A 170 1.48 17.80 18.13
N TYR A 171 1.31 16.48 18.03
CA TYR A 171 0.03 15.81 18.17
C TYR A 171 -0.03 15.10 19.53
N GLU A 172 -1.14 15.22 20.25
CA GLU A 172 -1.41 14.45 21.47
C GLU A 172 -2.38 13.30 21.14
N ASP A 173 -1.96 12.05 21.40
CA ASP A 173 -2.74 10.84 21.20
C ASP A 173 -3.27 10.39 22.58
N GLU A 174 -4.55 10.63 22.87
CA GLU A 174 -5.21 10.27 24.15
C GLU A 174 -5.51 8.76 24.30
N SER A 175 -4.84 7.87 23.56
CA SER A 175 -5.18 6.44 23.52
C SER A 175 -4.68 5.59 24.70
N LEU A 176 -4.31 6.18 25.84
CA LEU A 176 -3.92 5.41 27.03
C LEU A 176 -4.57 5.81 28.36
N ASN A 177 -5.40 6.87 28.48
CA ASN A 177 -5.87 7.32 29.81
C ASN A 177 -7.27 7.98 29.95
N ALA A 178 -8.22 7.89 29.01
CA ALA A 178 -9.55 8.50 29.20
C ALA A 178 -10.66 7.47 29.47
N PRO A 179 -11.45 7.61 30.56
CA PRO A 179 -12.61 6.76 30.85
C PRO A 179 -13.82 7.15 29.98
N GLU A 180 -14.61 6.14 29.60
CA GLU A 180 -15.82 6.27 28.78
C GLU A 180 -16.76 7.37 29.27
N ARG A 181 -17.09 8.31 28.39
CA ARG A 181 -18.34 9.07 28.48
C ARG A 181 -19.02 9.14 27.13
N ASP A 182 -20.21 8.55 27.10
CA ASP A 182 -21.24 8.72 26.10
C ASP A 182 -21.45 10.20 25.75
N ASN A 183 -21.29 10.54 24.48
CA ASN A 183 -22.07 11.60 23.85
C ASN A 183 -22.25 11.27 22.36
N VAL A 184 -23.51 10.96 22.05
CA VAL A 184 -24.07 10.61 20.75
C VAL A 184 -23.96 11.80 19.79
N LEU A 185 -23.20 11.66 18.70
CA LEU A 185 -23.32 12.44 17.45
C LEU A 185 -22.70 11.64 16.29
N MET A 186 -23.58 11.18 15.38
CA MET A 186 -23.39 10.44 14.11
C MET A 186 -22.03 9.78 13.84
N GLU A 187 -22.02 8.46 14.11
CA GLU A 187 -21.05 7.38 13.90
C GLU A 187 -20.03 7.49 12.76
N GLN A 188 -18.78 7.78 13.15
CA GLN A 188 -17.56 7.34 12.44
C GLN A 188 -17.38 5.80 12.43
N ASP A 189 -18.14 5.07 13.24
CA ASP A 189 -18.13 3.60 13.27
C ASP A 189 -18.58 2.95 11.95
N SER A 190 -19.31 3.68 11.11
CA SER A 190 -19.74 3.19 9.80
C SER A 190 -18.65 3.24 8.73
N ALA A 191 -17.69 4.18 8.83
CA ALA A 191 -16.57 4.32 7.89
C ALA A 191 -15.41 3.37 8.21
N GLU A 192 -15.18 3.06 9.50
CA GLU A 192 -14.19 2.05 9.91
C GLU A 192 -14.65 0.61 9.61
N ARG A 193 -15.96 0.34 9.66
CA ARG A 193 -16.54 -0.91 9.12
C ARG A 193 -16.45 -0.98 7.60
N SER A 194 -16.72 0.12 6.88
CA SER A 194 -16.50 0.20 5.41
C SER A 194 -15.04 -0.07 5.03
N TYR A 195 -14.11 0.33 5.91
CA TYR A 195 -12.72 -0.10 6.08
C TYR A 195 -12.41 -1.56 5.75
N SER A 196 -12.70 -2.35 6.79
CA SER A 196 -12.41 -3.77 6.85
C SER A 196 -13.31 -4.57 5.91
N ASP A 197 -14.52 -4.08 5.62
CA ASP A 197 -15.41 -4.63 4.60
C ASP A 197 -14.81 -4.43 3.19
N PHE A 198 -14.13 -3.30 2.90
CA PHE A 198 -13.55 -3.08 1.57
C PHE A 198 -12.30 -3.93 1.30
N MET A 199 -11.35 -4.00 2.25
CA MET A 199 -10.14 -4.83 2.09
C MET A 199 -10.44 -6.34 2.16
N SER A 200 -11.51 -6.74 2.86
CA SER A 200 -11.99 -8.13 2.85
C SER A 200 -12.66 -8.52 1.53
N PHE A 201 -13.37 -7.60 0.90
CA PHE A 201 -13.95 -7.83 -0.43
C PHE A 201 -12.92 -7.76 -1.58
N TYR A 202 -11.81 -7.03 -1.41
CA TYR A 202 -10.69 -6.99 -2.37
C TYR A 202 -10.07 -8.38 -2.60
N GLN A 203 -10.30 -9.33 -1.69
CA GLN A 203 -9.69 -10.66 -1.70
C GLN A 203 -10.62 -11.83 -2.04
N THR A 204 -11.85 -11.59 -2.51
CA THR A 204 -12.96 -12.56 -2.66
C THR A 204 -13.65 -12.90 -1.33
N GLY A 205 -14.97 -12.64 -1.23
CA GLY A 205 -15.87 -13.20 -0.21
C GLY A 205 -15.62 -12.83 1.26
N TYR A 206 -16.70 -12.65 2.02
CA TYR A 206 -16.72 -12.37 3.46
C TYR A 206 -15.85 -13.31 4.33
N GLU A 207 -15.43 -14.48 3.83
CA GLU A 207 -14.57 -15.44 4.53
C GLU A 207 -13.09 -15.03 4.64
N ASN A 208 -12.61 -14.09 3.80
CA ASN A 208 -11.20 -13.61 3.84
C ASN A 208 -10.98 -12.41 4.79
N TYR A 209 -12.02 -11.96 5.50
CA TYR A 209 -12.00 -10.78 6.39
C TYR A 209 -10.97 -10.85 7.54
N GLU A 210 -10.59 -12.06 7.96
CA GLU A 210 -9.64 -12.24 9.06
C GLU A 210 -8.18 -12.35 8.58
N ILE A 211 -7.95 -12.76 7.32
CA ILE A 211 -6.64 -13.19 6.85
C ILE A 211 -5.71 -12.03 6.47
N ASN A 212 -6.18 -10.81 6.19
CA ASN A 212 -5.30 -9.69 5.80
C ASN A 212 -5.06 -8.61 6.86
N ARG A 213 -5.67 -8.72 8.04
CA ARG A 213 -5.59 -7.69 9.08
C ARG A 213 -4.16 -7.45 9.59
N VAL A 214 -3.31 -8.47 9.59
CA VAL A 214 -1.90 -8.34 10.01
C VAL A 214 -1.12 -7.46 9.03
N ASN A 215 -1.32 -7.64 7.72
CA ASN A 215 -0.65 -6.83 6.70
C ASN A 215 -1.06 -5.36 6.78
N ASP A 216 -2.35 -5.11 6.98
CA ASP A 216 -2.89 -3.76 7.10
C ASP A 216 -2.43 -3.07 8.39
N ALA A 217 -2.46 -3.80 9.52
CA ALA A 217 -1.93 -3.30 10.79
C ALA A 217 -0.42 -2.99 10.69
N ALA A 218 0.35 -3.88 10.09
CA ALA A 218 1.78 -3.70 9.84
C ALA A 218 2.05 -2.44 9.02
N ARG A 219 1.33 -2.24 7.91
CA ARG A 219 1.45 -1.03 7.08
C ARG A 219 1.03 0.22 7.84
N TYR A 220 -0.09 0.16 8.57
CA TYR A 220 -0.61 1.28 9.33
C TYR A 220 0.42 1.82 10.32
N TYR A 221 1.04 0.94 11.11
CA TYR A 221 2.07 1.32 12.06
C TYR A 221 3.40 1.62 11.39
N SER A 222 3.79 0.90 10.33
CA SER A 222 5.04 1.19 9.61
C SER A 222 5.08 2.61 9.02
N LEU A 223 3.92 3.15 8.64
CA LEU A 223 3.79 4.51 8.10
C LEU A 223 3.65 5.60 9.17
N ARG A 224 3.55 5.24 10.46
CA ARG A 224 3.24 6.16 11.58
C ARG A 224 4.16 6.04 12.79
N SER A 225 4.91 4.94 12.91
CA SER A 225 5.80 4.68 14.03
C SER A 225 6.94 5.69 14.09
N SER A 226 7.27 6.14 15.30
CA SER A 226 8.47 6.92 15.56
C SER A 226 9.71 6.00 15.69
N ASN A 227 10.88 6.59 15.48
CA ASN A 227 12.17 5.88 15.58
C ASN A 227 12.49 5.36 17.00
N GLU A 228 11.76 5.77 18.03
CA GLU A 228 12.05 5.40 19.43
C GLU A 228 11.33 4.12 19.89
N GLN A 229 10.38 3.62 19.09
CA GLN A 229 9.50 2.52 19.48
C GLN A 229 10.27 1.22 19.81
N ARG A 230 9.95 0.60 20.95
CA ARG A 230 10.49 -0.72 21.34
C ARG A 230 9.92 -1.84 20.46
N VAL A 231 10.72 -2.88 20.22
CA VAL A 231 10.36 -4.03 19.36
C VAL A 231 9.08 -4.69 19.87
N GLY A 232 9.01 -5.00 21.17
CA GLY A 232 7.83 -5.61 21.78
C GLY A 232 6.56 -4.79 21.61
N VAL A 233 6.65 -3.49 21.83
CA VAL A 233 5.53 -2.55 21.67
C VAL A 233 5.06 -2.48 20.21
N PHE A 234 5.98 -2.49 19.24
CA PHE A 234 5.60 -2.50 17.83
C PHE A 234 4.84 -3.77 17.45
N ILE A 235 5.39 -4.94 17.79
CA ILE A 235 4.77 -6.23 17.48
C ILE A 235 3.39 -6.34 18.15
N ALA A 236 3.30 -6.00 19.45
CA ALA A 236 2.04 -6.01 20.19
C ALA A 236 0.97 -5.12 19.55
N LYS A 237 1.34 -3.91 19.09
CA LYS A 237 0.40 -3.01 18.40
C LYS A 237 -0.12 -3.61 17.09
N VAL A 238 0.76 -4.22 16.29
CA VAL A 238 0.37 -4.90 15.04
C VAL A 238 -0.60 -6.04 15.33
N LEU A 239 -0.23 -6.94 16.25
CA LEU A 239 -1.04 -8.12 16.60
C LEU A 239 -2.37 -7.76 17.27
N LYS A 240 -2.40 -6.70 18.09
CA LYS A 240 -3.64 -6.17 18.67
C LYS A 240 -4.57 -5.63 17.59
N LYS A 241 -4.05 -4.77 16.71
CA LYS A 241 -4.86 -4.15 15.65
C LYS A 241 -5.35 -5.19 14.64
N SER A 242 -4.62 -6.29 14.47
CA SER A 242 -5.06 -7.41 13.64
C SER A 242 -6.11 -8.31 14.30
N GLY A 243 -6.34 -8.16 15.61
CA GLY A 243 -7.27 -9.00 16.38
C GLY A 243 -6.68 -10.33 16.86
N ILE A 244 -5.36 -10.53 16.74
CA ILE A 244 -4.68 -11.73 17.26
C ILE A 244 -4.54 -11.64 18.78
N LEU A 245 -4.29 -10.44 19.31
CA LEU A 245 -4.22 -10.17 20.74
C LEU A 245 -5.35 -9.24 21.18
N SER A 246 -5.94 -9.55 22.33
CA SER A 246 -6.73 -8.59 23.09
C SER A 246 -5.86 -7.45 23.63
N SER A 247 -6.48 -6.39 24.15
CA SER A 247 -5.74 -5.27 24.77
C SER A 247 -4.82 -5.75 25.91
N ASP A 248 -5.32 -6.64 26.77
CA ASP A 248 -4.59 -7.13 27.95
C ASP A 248 -3.46 -8.08 27.55
N GLU A 249 -3.72 -8.97 26.59
CA GLU A 249 -2.70 -9.85 26.01
C GLU A 249 -1.58 -9.05 25.35
N ALA A 250 -1.90 -7.97 24.62
CA ALA A 250 -0.91 -7.12 23.98
C ALA A 250 0.02 -6.44 24.99
N ILE A 251 -0.50 -5.97 26.13
CA ILE A 251 0.30 -5.37 27.20
C ILE A 251 1.21 -6.42 27.84
N LYS A 252 0.67 -7.60 28.17
CA LYS A 252 1.44 -8.72 28.74
C LYS A 252 2.54 -9.17 27.79
N PHE A 253 2.20 -9.36 26.52
CA PHE A 253 3.15 -9.74 25.47
C PHE A 253 4.26 -8.72 25.31
N ALA A 254 3.93 -7.42 25.18
CA ALA A 254 4.92 -6.35 25.07
C ALA A 254 5.85 -6.27 26.29
N THR A 255 5.34 -6.61 27.48
CA THR A 255 6.15 -6.65 28.70
C THR A 255 7.08 -7.87 28.69
N ASN A 256 6.56 -9.05 28.39
CA ASN A 256 7.31 -10.32 28.45
C ASN A 256 8.40 -10.42 27.38
N ILE A 257 8.12 -9.96 26.16
CA ILE A 257 9.07 -10.03 25.02
C ILE A 257 10.29 -9.12 25.21
N ASP A 258 10.14 -8.09 26.04
CA ASP A 258 11.17 -7.09 26.32
C ASP A 258 12.02 -7.46 27.55
N VAL A 259 11.71 -8.57 28.24
CA VAL A 259 12.56 -9.16 29.26
C VAL A 259 13.49 -10.18 28.59
N PRO A 260 14.79 -10.20 28.91
CA PRO A 260 15.70 -11.27 28.46
C PRO A 260 15.36 -12.59 29.17
N ILE A 261 14.24 -13.20 28.80
CA ILE A 261 13.80 -14.51 29.28
C ILE A 261 14.26 -15.56 28.28
N LEU A 262 14.85 -16.64 28.79
CA LEU A 262 15.39 -17.74 27.99
C LEU A 262 14.31 -18.73 27.52
N ASN A 263 13.14 -18.74 28.16
CA ASN A 263 12.08 -19.67 27.83
C ASN A 263 11.09 -19.07 26.81
N ILE A 264 11.33 -19.37 25.53
CA ILE A 264 10.47 -18.94 24.43
C ILE A 264 9.04 -19.49 24.53
N GLU A 265 8.82 -20.60 25.24
CA GLU A 265 7.49 -21.17 25.51
C GLU A 265 6.64 -20.31 26.46
N MET A 266 7.25 -19.37 27.20
CA MET A 266 6.50 -18.39 27.99
C MET A 266 5.93 -17.24 27.14
N ILE A 267 6.44 -17.07 25.92
CA ILE A 267 6.08 -15.97 25.02
C ILE A 267 5.24 -16.51 23.86
N LEU A 268 5.60 -17.69 23.34
CA LEU A 268 4.99 -18.29 22.16
C LEU A 268 4.33 -19.62 22.49
N HIS A 269 3.17 -19.84 21.88
CA HIS A 269 2.46 -21.09 21.89
C HIS A 269 3.13 -22.10 20.95
N GLN A 270 3.49 -23.27 21.52
CA GLN A 270 4.11 -24.40 20.80
C GLN A 270 5.21 -23.97 19.80
N PRO A 271 6.28 -23.30 20.28
CA PRO A 271 7.29 -22.74 19.41
C PRO A 271 8.02 -23.83 18.64
N ARG A 272 8.12 -23.66 17.33
CA ARG A 272 8.81 -24.59 16.42
C ARG A 272 10.11 -23.99 15.92
N ARG A 273 11.15 -24.82 15.85
CA ARG A 273 12.46 -24.41 15.34
C ARG A 273 12.44 -24.31 13.81
N ILE A 274 13.09 -23.29 13.27
CA ILE A 274 13.26 -23.06 11.85
C ILE A 274 14.72 -23.33 11.46
N ILE A 275 14.92 -24.30 10.56
CA ILE A 275 16.25 -24.78 10.14
C ILE A 275 16.53 -24.62 8.64
N SER A 276 15.54 -24.16 7.85
CA SER A 276 15.71 -23.94 6.41
C SER A 276 14.92 -22.74 5.90
N THR A 277 15.30 -22.21 4.73
CA THR A 277 14.55 -21.15 4.06
C THR A 277 13.14 -21.60 3.68
N GLU A 278 12.94 -22.86 3.27
CA GLU A 278 11.60 -23.39 2.98
C GLU A 278 10.70 -23.34 4.22
N GLN A 279 11.25 -23.62 5.41
CA GLN A 279 10.51 -23.48 6.67
C GLN A 279 10.23 -22.01 7.05
N LEU A 280 11.11 -21.07 6.70
CA LEU A 280 10.81 -19.64 6.83
C LEU A 280 9.64 -19.22 5.93
N LEU A 281 9.53 -19.78 4.73
CA LEU A 281 8.40 -19.55 3.82
C LEU A 281 7.08 -20.17 4.35
N LYS A 282 7.16 -21.15 5.25
CA LYS A 282 6.04 -21.80 5.98
C LYS A 282 5.62 -21.03 7.24
N VAL A 283 6.27 -19.93 7.62
CA VAL A 283 5.83 -19.14 8.79
C VAL A 283 4.49 -18.48 8.48
N GLN A 284 3.49 -18.81 9.28
CA GLN A 284 2.12 -18.37 9.12
C GLN A 284 1.98 -16.89 9.48
N LYS A 285 0.96 -16.25 8.90
CA LYS A 285 0.66 -14.86 9.19
C LYS A 285 0.24 -14.72 10.66
N GLY A 286 0.79 -13.72 11.35
CA GLY A 286 0.52 -13.49 12.77
C GLY A 286 1.44 -14.23 13.73
N GLU A 287 2.19 -15.24 13.29
CA GLU A 287 3.28 -15.82 14.09
C GLU A 287 4.39 -14.80 14.32
N VAL A 288 5.10 -14.95 15.43
CA VAL A 288 6.26 -14.15 15.80
C VAL A 288 7.51 -14.99 15.56
N LEU A 289 8.43 -14.46 14.76
CA LEU A 289 9.75 -15.05 14.50
C LEU A 289 10.75 -14.49 15.52
N SER A 290 11.39 -15.37 16.28
CA SER A 290 12.32 -15.06 17.35
C SER A 290 13.74 -15.46 16.95
N PHE A 291 14.69 -14.56 17.24
CA PHE A 291 16.11 -14.73 16.93
C PHE A 291 16.87 -14.93 18.24
N ILE A 292 17.34 -16.14 18.50
CA ILE A 292 18.07 -16.49 19.72
C ILE A 292 19.56 -16.53 19.39
N SER A 293 20.37 -15.72 20.09
CA SER A 293 21.81 -15.67 19.85
C SER A 293 22.44 -17.04 20.08
N ASP A 294 23.32 -17.47 19.17
CA ASP A 294 24.22 -18.58 19.43
C ASP A 294 25.19 -18.15 20.54
N GLY A 295 24.99 -18.63 21.78
CA GLY A 295 25.81 -18.27 22.92
C GLY A 295 27.28 -18.62 22.69
N GLN A 296 28.21 -17.94 23.38
CA GLN A 296 29.59 -18.44 23.46
C GLN A 296 29.59 -19.76 24.25
N GLU A 297 30.53 -20.68 23.98
CA GLU A 297 30.63 -21.97 24.68
C GLU A 297 30.48 -21.78 26.21
N GLY A 298 29.42 -22.36 26.79
CA GLY A 298 29.12 -22.26 28.22
C GLY A 298 28.17 -21.14 28.64
N GLN A 299 27.60 -20.36 27.71
CA GLN A 299 26.49 -19.42 27.98
C GLN A 299 25.22 -19.85 27.24
N ASP A 300 24.11 -19.89 27.97
CA ASP A 300 22.78 -20.08 27.38
C ASP A 300 22.44 -18.90 26.44
N GLY A 301 21.92 -19.20 25.24
CA GLY A 301 21.55 -18.18 24.24
C GLY A 301 20.43 -17.27 24.75
N HIS A 302 20.49 -15.97 24.47
CA HIS A 302 19.43 -15.02 24.81
C HIS A 302 18.63 -14.64 23.57
N VAL A 303 17.36 -14.26 23.75
CA VAL A 303 16.58 -13.74 22.63
C VAL A 303 17.08 -12.34 22.27
N ALA A 304 17.51 -12.18 21.03
CA ALA A 304 18.21 -11.01 20.53
C ALA A 304 17.30 -10.11 19.69
N HIS A 305 16.30 -10.68 19.01
CA HIS A 305 15.36 -9.91 18.19
C HIS A 305 14.06 -10.66 17.91
N TYR A 306 13.05 -9.92 17.44
CA TYR A 306 11.77 -10.47 17.02
C TYR A 306 11.24 -9.76 15.78
N LEU A 307 10.50 -10.50 14.94
CA LEU A 307 9.72 -9.98 13.83
C LEU A 307 8.32 -10.58 13.86
N VAL A 308 7.32 -9.86 13.33
CA VAL A 308 5.99 -10.44 13.09
C VAL A 308 5.88 -10.90 11.64
N SER A 309 5.34 -12.10 11.44
CA SER A 309 5.10 -12.69 10.13
C SER A 309 3.85 -12.11 9.49
N LEU A 310 4.01 -11.72 8.23
CA LEU A 310 2.96 -11.30 7.31
C LEU A 310 2.46 -12.49 6.47
N GLY A 311 2.93 -13.70 6.76
CA GLY A 311 2.76 -14.87 5.89
C GLY A 311 3.61 -14.78 4.63
N ASN A 312 3.59 -15.82 3.81
CA ASN A 312 4.33 -15.88 2.55
C ASN A 312 5.83 -15.57 2.71
N GLY A 313 6.45 -15.98 3.82
CA GLY A 313 7.84 -15.65 4.13
C GLY A 313 8.15 -14.14 4.08
N ARG A 314 7.20 -13.31 4.51
CA ARG A 314 7.36 -11.87 4.66
C ARG A 314 7.25 -11.54 6.14
N PHE A 315 8.07 -10.60 6.59
CA PHE A 315 8.18 -10.22 8.00
C PHE A 315 8.27 -8.70 8.13
N VAL A 316 7.91 -8.17 9.30
CA VAL A 316 8.09 -6.76 9.61
C VAL A 316 8.56 -6.58 11.05
N GLY A 317 9.39 -5.56 11.27
CA GLY A 317 9.87 -5.19 12.60
C GLY A 317 10.55 -3.83 12.60
N VAL A 318 10.93 -3.38 13.80
CA VAL A 318 11.65 -2.13 14.05
C VAL A 318 13.00 -2.44 14.69
N LYS A 319 13.92 -1.46 14.77
CA LYS A 319 15.25 -1.64 15.40
C LYS A 319 16.04 -2.82 14.81
N ASN A 320 15.99 -2.97 13.49
CA ASN A 320 16.53 -4.13 12.78
C ASN A 320 18.06 -4.12 12.60
N SER A 321 18.78 -3.23 13.28
CA SER A 321 20.24 -3.07 13.19
C SER A 321 21.01 -4.37 13.42
N ILE A 322 20.50 -5.25 14.29
CA ILE A 322 21.09 -6.55 14.57
C ILE A 322 21.05 -7.50 13.37
N LEU A 323 20.09 -7.30 12.46
CA LEU A 323 19.92 -8.05 11.21
C LEU A 323 20.57 -7.35 10.01
N THR A 324 20.41 -6.03 9.90
CA THR A 324 20.80 -5.27 8.70
C THR A 324 22.10 -4.50 8.83
N GLY A 325 22.65 -4.33 10.03
CA GLY A 325 23.78 -3.44 10.29
C GLY A 325 23.46 -1.95 10.20
N ASP A 326 22.25 -1.57 9.76
CA ASP A 326 21.81 -0.18 9.68
C ASP A 326 21.48 0.35 11.08
N VAL A 327 21.98 1.53 11.43
CA VAL A 327 21.65 2.22 12.70
C VAL A 327 20.22 2.76 12.75
N ASN A 328 19.47 2.67 11.64
CA ASN A 328 18.09 3.14 11.58
C ASN A 328 17.15 2.18 12.32
N SER A 329 16.28 2.74 13.17
CA SER A 329 15.26 2.02 13.92
C SER A 329 13.89 1.99 13.24
N GLU A 330 13.75 2.59 12.05
CA GLU A 330 12.50 2.60 11.30
C GLU A 330 11.93 1.19 11.06
N PRO A 331 10.58 1.07 11.01
CA PRO A 331 9.93 -0.14 10.54
C PRO A 331 10.41 -0.55 9.15
N ARG A 332 10.74 -1.83 8.98
CA ARG A 332 11.18 -2.40 7.70
C ARG A 332 10.51 -3.73 7.45
N PHE A 333 10.20 -3.96 6.17
CA PHE A 333 9.71 -5.24 5.67
C PHE A 333 10.89 -6.10 5.22
N PHE A 334 10.78 -7.40 5.45
CA PHE A 334 11.78 -8.38 5.01
C PHE A 334 11.07 -9.49 4.25
N THR A 335 11.69 -9.98 3.19
CA THR A 335 11.43 -11.34 2.72
C THR A 335 12.35 -12.31 3.48
N ALA A 336 11.98 -13.58 3.56
CA ALA A 336 12.78 -14.63 4.18
C ALA A 336 14.23 -14.66 3.65
N GLU A 337 14.39 -14.42 2.35
CA GLU A 337 15.69 -14.40 1.67
C GLU A 337 16.57 -13.23 2.13
N GLN A 338 16.00 -12.12 2.58
CA GLN A 338 16.78 -10.98 3.08
C GLN A 338 17.32 -11.20 4.50
N LEU A 339 16.75 -12.13 5.26
CA LEU A 339 17.15 -12.36 6.65
C LEU A 339 18.56 -12.93 6.77
N GLY A 340 19.02 -13.70 5.77
CA GLY A 340 20.35 -14.29 5.77
C GLY A 340 20.39 -15.70 5.16
N GLU A 341 21.52 -16.35 5.35
CA GLU A 341 21.75 -17.72 4.91
C GLU A 341 21.54 -18.71 6.07
N MET A 342 20.80 -19.79 5.83
CA MET A 342 20.62 -20.89 6.78
C MET A 342 21.73 -21.92 6.60
N LYS A 343 22.61 -22.08 7.59
CA LYS A 343 23.69 -23.08 7.61
C LYS A 343 23.81 -23.70 9.00
N ASN A 344 23.97 -25.02 9.07
CA ASN A 344 24.11 -25.76 10.33
C ASN A 344 23.00 -25.43 11.35
N ASN A 345 21.75 -25.32 10.90
CA ASN A 345 20.58 -24.96 11.71
C ASN A 345 20.66 -23.58 12.39
N LEU A 346 21.48 -22.67 11.86
CA LEU A 346 21.64 -21.28 12.28
C LEU A 346 21.44 -20.33 11.09
N LEU A 347 20.81 -19.20 11.36
CA LEU A 347 20.74 -18.07 10.43
C LEU A 347 21.98 -17.20 10.60
N THR A 348 22.67 -16.92 9.50
CA THR A 348 23.74 -15.91 9.42
C THR A 348 23.25 -14.73 8.57
N PRO A 349 23.00 -13.54 9.17
CA PRO A 349 22.54 -12.38 8.42
C PRO A 349 23.58 -11.88 7.40
N PHE A 350 23.14 -11.52 6.19
CA PHE A 350 24.05 -11.08 5.13
C PHE A 350 24.81 -9.80 5.47
N HIS A 351 24.16 -8.87 6.17
CA HIS A 351 24.75 -7.58 6.51
C HIS A 351 25.47 -7.56 7.86
N ASN A 352 25.27 -8.60 8.68
CA ASN A 352 25.96 -8.75 9.96
C ASN A 352 26.35 -10.22 10.23
N PRO A 353 27.29 -10.78 9.45
CA PRO A 353 27.63 -12.20 9.51
C PRO A 353 28.34 -12.63 10.80
N LYS A 354 28.70 -11.67 11.66
CA LYS A 354 29.24 -11.94 13.01
C LYS A 354 28.15 -12.48 13.94
N ASN A 355 26.90 -12.14 13.68
CA ASN A 355 25.77 -12.62 14.44
C ASN A 355 25.28 -13.95 13.86
N LYS A 356 25.00 -14.92 14.72
CA LYS A 356 24.36 -16.18 14.34
C LYS A 356 23.17 -16.42 15.24
N PHE A 357 22.07 -16.86 14.65
CA PHE A 357 20.81 -17.02 15.36
C PHE A 357 20.22 -18.40 15.17
N GLN A 358 19.75 -18.99 16.27
CA GLN A 358 18.72 -20.02 16.21
C GLN A 358 17.38 -19.33 16.01
N LEU A 359 16.55 -19.87 15.11
CA LEU A 359 15.26 -19.31 14.79
C LEU A 359 14.14 -20.18 15.34
N TYR A 360 13.17 -19.53 15.99
CA TYR A 360 11.95 -20.14 16.47
C TYR A 360 10.75 -19.30 16.04
N CYS A 361 9.62 -19.92 15.75
CA CYS A 361 8.38 -19.19 15.52
C CYS A 361 7.20 -19.87 16.21
N GLY A 362 6.14 -19.08 16.43
CA GLY A 362 4.88 -19.51 16.99
C GLY A 362 3.95 -18.32 17.15
N TYR A 363 2.66 -18.57 17.41
CA TYR A 363 1.75 -17.50 17.82
C TYR A 363 2.08 -17.07 19.25
N PRO A 364 1.78 -15.83 19.66
CA PRO A 364 1.88 -15.46 21.07
C PRO A 364 1.04 -16.39 21.96
N GLU A 365 1.52 -16.64 23.18
CA GLU A 365 0.81 -17.47 24.14
C GLU A 365 -0.55 -16.83 24.53
N ASN A 366 -1.61 -17.65 24.60
CA ASN A 366 -3.02 -17.24 24.81
C ASN A 366 -3.62 -16.35 23.71
N SER A 367 -3.09 -16.38 22.49
CA SER A 367 -3.62 -15.58 21.37
C SER A 367 -4.64 -16.33 20.51
N GLN A 368 -5.36 -15.59 19.67
CA GLN A 368 -6.18 -16.18 18.61
C GLN A 368 -5.31 -16.56 17.40
N HIS A 369 -5.52 -17.78 16.89
CA HIS A 369 -4.83 -18.25 15.69
C HIS A 369 -5.54 -17.74 14.44
N SER A 370 -4.77 -17.37 13.41
CA SER A 370 -5.34 -16.90 12.14
C SER A 370 -6.02 -18.02 11.32
N TYR A 371 -5.81 -19.28 11.69
CA TYR A 371 -6.35 -20.46 11.03
C TYR A 371 -6.99 -21.37 12.07
N LEU A 372 -8.30 -21.56 11.97
CA LEU A 372 -9.12 -22.21 13.01
C LEU A 372 -9.39 -23.70 12.74
N PHE A 373 -9.22 -24.15 11.50
CA PHE A 373 -9.61 -25.49 11.06
C PHE A 373 -8.44 -26.22 10.43
N THR A 374 -8.34 -27.51 10.69
CA THR A 374 -7.38 -28.44 10.08
C THR A 374 -7.66 -28.63 8.58
N LEU A 375 -6.74 -29.30 7.87
CA LEU A 375 -6.95 -29.68 6.47
C LEU A 375 -8.24 -30.48 6.27
N LYS A 376 -8.47 -31.49 7.12
CA LYS A 376 -9.65 -32.35 7.06
C LYS A 376 -10.94 -31.58 7.29
N GLU A 377 -11.02 -30.79 8.36
CA GLU A 377 -12.21 -29.99 8.66
C GLU A 377 -12.54 -28.98 7.55
N ASN A 378 -11.52 -28.37 6.93
CA ASN A 378 -11.73 -27.49 5.78
C ASN A 378 -12.22 -28.26 4.54
N ALA A 379 -11.70 -29.46 4.30
CA ALA A 379 -12.13 -30.30 3.19
C ALA A 379 -13.58 -30.77 3.36
N ASP A 380 -13.97 -31.18 4.58
CA ASP A 380 -15.33 -31.61 4.91
C ASP A 380 -16.33 -30.47 4.73
N LYS A 381 -16.02 -29.28 5.25
CA LYS A 381 -16.86 -28.08 5.05
C LYS A 381 -17.02 -27.70 3.59
N LEU A 382 -15.94 -27.81 2.81
CA LEU A 382 -16.00 -27.53 1.38
C LEU A 382 -16.90 -28.55 0.67
N ALA A 383 -16.82 -29.83 1.02
CA ALA A 383 -17.69 -30.87 0.49
C ALA A 383 -19.17 -30.64 0.86
N GLU A 384 -19.44 -30.22 2.10
CA GLU A 384 -20.78 -29.90 2.60
C GLU A 384 -21.42 -28.69 1.90
N SER A 385 -20.61 -27.71 1.48
CA SER A 385 -21.09 -26.50 0.79
C SER A 385 -21.80 -26.78 -0.54
N GLY A 386 -21.53 -27.94 -1.16
CA GLY A 386 -22.04 -28.30 -2.47
C GLY A 386 -21.48 -27.45 -3.63
N ILE A 387 -20.49 -26.59 -3.37
CA ILE A 387 -19.96 -25.65 -4.37
C ILE A 387 -19.19 -26.42 -5.46
N GLY A 388 -19.55 -26.13 -6.71
CA GLY A 388 -19.06 -26.77 -7.92
C GLY A 388 -17.61 -26.46 -8.34
N LEU A 389 -16.63 -26.42 -7.44
CA LEU A 389 -15.23 -26.06 -7.76
C LEU A 389 -14.46 -27.18 -8.50
N ASP A 390 -13.48 -26.80 -9.33
CA ASP A 390 -12.48 -27.72 -9.90
C ASP A 390 -11.47 -28.16 -8.83
N ILE A 391 -10.77 -29.28 -9.07
CA ILE A 391 -9.87 -29.88 -8.06
C ILE A 391 -8.69 -28.99 -7.69
N SER A 392 -8.11 -28.25 -8.65
CA SER A 392 -7.01 -27.32 -8.33
C SER A 392 -7.48 -26.21 -7.41
N ARG A 393 -8.70 -25.70 -7.63
CA ARG A 393 -9.30 -24.68 -6.76
C ARG A 393 -9.64 -25.27 -5.39
N LYS A 394 -10.25 -26.46 -5.32
CA LYS A 394 -10.55 -27.15 -4.05
C LYS A 394 -9.30 -27.32 -3.17
N ILE A 395 -8.23 -27.89 -3.74
CA ILE A 395 -6.96 -28.08 -3.04
C ILE A 395 -6.39 -26.75 -2.57
N SER A 396 -6.35 -25.73 -3.44
CA SER A 396 -5.84 -24.41 -3.07
C SER A 396 -6.64 -23.76 -1.93
N THR A 397 -7.97 -23.92 -1.92
CA THR A 397 -8.84 -23.38 -0.88
C THR A 397 -8.60 -24.06 0.47
N VAL A 398 -8.49 -25.39 0.49
CA VAL A 398 -8.23 -26.15 1.72
C VAL A 398 -6.85 -25.84 2.29
N LEU A 399 -5.81 -25.79 1.46
CA LEU A 399 -4.46 -25.40 1.87
C LEU A 399 -4.39 -23.96 2.39
N ARG A 400 -5.14 -23.04 1.76
CA ARG A 400 -5.23 -21.64 2.20
C ARG A 400 -5.89 -21.53 3.57
N ASN A 401 -7.06 -22.16 3.73
CA ASN A 401 -7.89 -22.00 4.92
C ASN A 401 -7.33 -22.72 6.15
N SER A 402 -6.46 -23.72 5.94
CA SER A 402 -5.71 -24.41 7.01
C SER A 402 -4.41 -23.70 7.40
N GLY A 403 -3.97 -22.70 6.64
CA GLY A 403 -2.70 -22.01 6.86
C GLY A 403 -1.47 -22.78 6.38
N GLU A 404 -1.65 -23.91 5.72
CA GLU A 404 -0.55 -24.62 5.04
C GLU A 404 0.08 -23.73 3.97
N LEU A 405 -0.75 -23.08 3.13
CA LEU A 405 -0.30 -22.04 2.22
C LEU A 405 -0.87 -20.69 2.63
N SER A 406 -0.04 -19.65 2.59
CA SER A 406 -0.56 -18.28 2.58
C SER A 406 -1.46 -18.06 1.36
N HIS A 407 -2.37 -17.08 1.43
CA HIS A 407 -3.29 -16.76 0.33
C HIS A 407 -2.55 -16.60 -1.01
N GLU A 408 -1.44 -15.86 -0.99
CA GLU A 408 -0.65 -15.58 -2.19
C GLU A 408 0.05 -16.84 -2.73
N GLN A 409 0.51 -17.74 -1.85
CA GLN A 409 1.07 -19.02 -2.26
C GLN A 409 0.00 -19.96 -2.82
N ALA A 410 -1.17 -20.03 -2.19
CA ALA A 410 -2.28 -20.87 -2.64
C ALA A 410 -2.80 -20.44 -4.02
N GLU A 411 -2.88 -19.13 -4.26
CA GLU A 411 -3.28 -18.59 -5.56
C GLU A 411 -2.22 -18.85 -6.65
N ALA A 412 -0.93 -18.71 -6.32
CA ALA A 412 0.16 -19.06 -7.23
C ALA A 412 0.18 -20.57 -7.55
N PHE A 413 -0.14 -21.42 -6.58
CA PHE A 413 -0.31 -22.87 -6.78
C PHE A 413 -1.50 -23.15 -7.71
N PHE A 414 -2.67 -22.59 -7.39
CA PHE A 414 -3.90 -22.77 -8.17
C PHE A 414 -3.67 -22.48 -9.66
N GLN A 415 -3.04 -21.35 -9.97
CA GLN A 415 -2.82 -20.93 -11.35
C GLN A 415 -1.96 -21.92 -12.12
N LYS A 416 -0.87 -22.41 -11.53
CA LYS A 416 0.00 -23.41 -12.15
C LYS A 416 -0.74 -24.75 -12.30
N ALA A 417 -1.38 -25.22 -11.24
CA ALA A 417 -2.09 -26.49 -11.23
C ALA A 417 -3.25 -26.53 -12.24
N SER A 418 -4.03 -25.44 -12.34
CA SER A 418 -5.15 -25.31 -13.29
C SER A 418 -4.69 -25.36 -14.75
N ILE A 419 -3.58 -24.69 -15.08
CA ILE A 419 -2.99 -24.74 -16.45
C ILE A 419 -2.52 -26.15 -16.79
N ILE A 420 -1.87 -26.84 -15.84
CA ILE A 420 -1.36 -28.20 -16.04
C ILE A 420 -2.53 -29.19 -16.24
N LEU A 421 -3.55 -29.14 -15.37
CA LEU A 421 -4.71 -30.04 -15.44
C LEU A 421 -5.58 -29.81 -16.67
N SER A 422 -5.65 -28.57 -17.17
CA SER A 422 -6.39 -28.27 -18.39
C SER A 422 -5.66 -28.65 -19.67
N GLY A 423 -4.38 -29.05 -19.60
CA GLY A 423 -3.55 -29.37 -20.77
C GLY A 423 -3.29 -28.18 -21.70
N LYS A 424 -3.56 -26.94 -21.26
CA LYS A 424 -3.52 -25.73 -22.09
C LYS A 424 -2.11 -25.21 -22.39
N SER A 425 -1.08 -25.72 -21.71
CA SER A 425 0.31 -25.29 -21.92
C SER A 425 1.27 -26.47 -21.89
N ALA A 426 1.90 -26.75 -23.03
CA ALA A 426 2.93 -27.79 -23.14
C ALA A 426 4.23 -27.43 -22.39
N ASN A 427 4.44 -26.16 -22.07
CA ASN A 427 5.67 -25.66 -21.45
C ASN A 427 5.62 -25.64 -19.92
N LEU A 428 4.47 -25.95 -19.31
CA LEU A 428 4.31 -25.99 -17.86
C LEU A 428 4.17 -27.44 -17.38
N SER A 429 5.07 -27.87 -16.52
CA SER A 429 5.07 -29.20 -15.91
C SER A 429 4.87 -29.11 -14.40
N VAL A 430 4.65 -30.27 -13.76
CA VAL A 430 4.51 -30.37 -12.29
C VAL A 430 5.72 -29.83 -11.54
N SER A 431 6.92 -29.92 -12.11
CA SER A 431 8.15 -29.33 -11.52
C SER A 431 8.12 -27.79 -11.43
N SER A 432 7.08 -27.14 -11.97
CA SER A 432 6.86 -25.71 -11.82
C SER A 432 6.33 -25.31 -10.44
N PHE A 433 5.87 -26.26 -9.62
CA PHE A 433 5.42 -26.04 -8.24
C PHE A 433 5.94 -27.08 -7.23
N THR A 434 6.73 -28.07 -7.66
CA THR A 434 7.39 -29.05 -6.77
C THR A 434 8.86 -29.28 -7.12
N ASP A 435 9.64 -29.63 -6.11
CA ASP A 435 11.01 -30.14 -6.22
C ASP A 435 11.11 -31.65 -5.96
N THR A 436 10.06 -32.27 -5.41
CA THR A 436 10.02 -33.69 -5.05
C THR A 436 9.08 -34.47 -5.96
N LEU A 437 9.61 -35.51 -6.59
CA LEU A 437 8.84 -36.45 -7.41
C LEU A 437 9.14 -37.87 -6.91
N ARG A 438 8.33 -38.36 -5.97
CA ARG A 438 8.42 -39.74 -5.47
C ARG A 438 7.33 -40.57 -6.12
N TYR A 439 7.70 -41.52 -6.96
CA TYR A 439 6.73 -42.49 -7.47
C TYR A 439 6.21 -43.37 -6.34
N VAL A 440 4.90 -43.52 -6.25
CA VAL A 440 4.23 -44.28 -5.20
C VAL A 440 3.23 -45.27 -5.79
N THR A 441 2.99 -46.34 -5.05
CA THR A 441 1.94 -47.32 -5.35
C THR A 441 0.69 -47.04 -4.50
N PRO A 442 -0.50 -47.52 -4.89
CA PRO A 442 -1.71 -47.34 -4.08
C PRO A 442 -1.62 -47.88 -2.65
N ALA A 443 -0.80 -48.93 -2.42
CA ALA A 443 -0.56 -49.47 -1.09
C ALA A 443 0.15 -48.47 -0.15
N GLU A 444 0.88 -47.49 -0.71
CA GLU A 444 1.61 -46.48 0.04
C GLU A 444 0.75 -45.24 0.35
N PHE A 445 -0.45 -45.10 -0.23
CA PHE A 445 -1.30 -43.92 -0.04
C PHE A 445 -1.62 -43.66 1.44
N LYS A 446 -1.76 -44.71 2.27
CA LYS A 446 -2.00 -44.56 3.71
C LYS A 446 -0.87 -43.86 4.47
N ASN A 447 0.33 -43.85 3.89
CA ASN A 447 1.54 -43.30 4.53
C ASN A 447 1.90 -41.91 4.00
N VAL A 448 1.09 -41.34 3.10
CA VAL A 448 1.33 -40.02 2.53
C VAL A 448 1.05 -38.97 3.59
N GLU A 449 2.04 -38.14 3.90
CA GLU A 449 1.92 -37.11 4.92
C GLU A 449 0.80 -36.10 4.58
N ALA A 450 0.12 -35.61 5.61
CA ALA A 450 -0.91 -34.58 5.43
C ALA A 450 -0.29 -33.33 4.77
N GLY A 451 -1.01 -32.73 3.82
CA GLY A 451 -0.52 -31.58 3.05
C GLY A 451 0.21 -31.97 1.76
N ASN A 452 0.70 -33.20 1.62
CA ASN A 452 1.31 -33.67 0.37
C ASN A 452 0.24 -33.96 -0.70
N LEU A 453 0.66 -33.85 -1.96
CA LEU A 453 -0.14 -34.16 -3.13
C LEU A 453 0.18 -35.55 -3.67
N ILE A 454 -0.84 -36.25 -4.14
CA ILE A 454 -0.72 -37.33 -5.13
C ILE A 454 -1.09 -36.76 -6.49
N ILE A 455 -0.10 -36.66 -7.37
CA ILE A 455 -0.27 -36.28 -8.77
C ILE A 455 -0.56 -37.54 -9.56
N ILE A 456 -1.64 -37.52 -10.35
CA ILE A 456 -2.10 -38.67 -11.12
C ILE A 456 -1.83 -38.38 -12.60
N GLN A 457 -0.94 -39.17 -13.19
CA GLN A 457 -0.57 -39.07 -14.60
C GLN A 457 -1.08 -40.27 -15.39
N ASN A 458 -1.47 -40.06 -16.65
CA ASN A 458 -1.63 -41.16 -17.58
C ASN A 458 -0.25 -41.73 -17.98
N LYS A 459 -0.22 -42.91 -18.61
CA LYS A 459 1.05 -43.52 -19.07
C LYS A 459 1.77 -42.69 -20.16
N SER A 460 1.10 -41.74 -20.81
CA SER A 460 1.73 -40.80 -21.75
C SER A 460 2.33 -39.56 -21.08
N GLY A 461 2.27 -39.46 -19.74
CA GLY A 461 2.87 -38.39 -18.94
C GLY A 461 1.98 -37.16 -18.71
N GLY A 462 0.77 -37.12 -19.27
CA GLY A 462 -0.20 -36.06 -19.03
C GLY A 462 -0.82 -36.18 -17.64
N VAL A 463 -0.87 -35.06 -16.91
CA VAL A 463 -1.52 -34.98 -15.59
C VAL A 463 -3.04 -34.96 -15.79
N VAL A 464 -3.74 -35.94 -15.21
CA VAL A 464 -5.20 -36.08 -15.35
C VAL A 464 -5.96 -35.63 -14.11
N SER A 465 -5.33 -35.70 -12.93
CA SER A 465 -5.95 -35.29 -11.67
C SER A 465 -4.87 -35.08 -10.59
N MET A 466 -5.30 -34.56 -9.45
CA MET A 466 -4.51 -34.43 -8.23
C MET A 466 -5.39 -34.80 -7.02
N ALA A 467 -4.76 -35.31 -5.97
CA ALA A 467 -5.39 -35.50 -4.68
C ALA A 467 -4.52 -34.89 -3.57
N LEU A 468 -5.13 -34.22 -2.60
CA LEU A 468 -4.43 -33.68 -1.42
C LEU A 468 -4.62 -34.64 -0.25
N SER A 469 -3.52 -35.12 0.34
CA SER A 469 -3.56 -35.91 1.58
C SER A 469 -4.05 -35.04 2.74
N LEU A 470 -5.07 -35.51 3.44
CA LEU A 470 -5.61 -34.90 4.65
C LEU A 470 -5.03 -35.51 5.93
N GLY A 471 -4.14 -36.51 5.78
CA GLY A 471 -3.67 -37.37 6.86
C GLY A 471 -4.49 -38.65 7.00
N ASP A 472 -3.98 -39.62 7.76
CA ASP A 472 -4.67 -40.87 8.13
C ASP A 472 -5.27 -41.67 6.95
N GLY A 473 -4.66 -41.55 5.77
CA GLY A 473 -5.12 -42.23 4.56
C GLY A 473 -6.38 -41.64 3.93
N GLU A 474 -6.73 -40.39 4.23
CA GLU A 474 -7.83 -39.66 3.59
C GLU A 474 -7.32 -38.59 2.62
N PHE A 475 -8.09 -38.35 1.56
CA PHE A 475 -7.70 -37.52 0.43
C PHE A 475 -8.84 -36.65 -0.08
N LEU A 476 -8.56 -35.37 -0.30
CA LEU A 476 -9.41 -34.49 -1.10
C LEU A 476 -9.10 -34.70 -2.59
N SER A 477 -10.06 -35.15 -3.40
CA SER A 477 -9.90 -35.44 -4.83
C SER A 477 -11.15 -35.07 -5.64
N ASP A 478 -11.05 -35.03 -6.97
CA ASP A 478 -12.24 -34.96 -7.83
C ASP A 478 -12.91 -36.33 -7.98
N ASN A 479 -14.24 -36.33 -7.96
CA ASN A 479 -15.10 -37.49 -8.16
C ASN A 479 -16.00 -37.33 -9.41
N ARG A 480 -15.98 -36.16 -10.08
CA ARG A 480 -16.93 -35.84 -11.15
C ARG A 480 -16.76 -36.78 -12.34
N GLY A 481 -17.73 -37.69 -12.47
CA GLY A 481 -17.92 -38.56 -13.63
C GLY A 481 -17.42 -40.00 -13.49
N ARG A 482 -16.82 -40.40 -12.36
CA ARG A 482 -16.30 -41.78 -12.17
C ARG A 482 -17.05 -42.62 -11.14
N VAL A 483 -17.88 -42.03 -10.28
CA VAL A 483 -18.77 -42.78 -9.38
C VAL A 483 -20.21 -42.61 -9.84
N MET A 484 -20.77 -43.63 -10.48
CA MET A 484 -22.16 -43.61 -10.97
C MET A 484 -23.23 -43.92 -9.91
N SER A 485 -22.89 -44.11 -8.63
CA SER A 485 -23.82 -44.79 -7.69
C SER A 485 -23.97 -44.23 -6.28
N SER A 486 -23.60 -43.00 -5.98
CA SER A 486 -23.94 -42.41 -4.67
C SER A 486 -24.38 -40.95 -4.78
N SER A 487 -25.55 -40.66 -4.21
CA SER A 487 -26.22 -39.35 -4.12
C SER A 487 -25.52 -38.32 -3.23
N LYS A 488 -24.22 -38.51 -2.93
CA LYS A 488 -23.35 -37.57 -2.23
C LYS A 488 -22.05 -37.46 -3.00
N ASN A 489 -21.70 -36.25 -3.42
CA ASN A 489 -20.35 -35.93 -3.91
C ASN A 489 -19.39 -36.08 -2.72
N HIS A 490 -18.75 -37.24 -2.61
CA HIS A 490 -17.66 -37.43 -1.66
C HIS A 490 -16.40 -36.86 -2.29
N ASP A 491 -16.12 -35.59 -1.98
CA ASP A 491 -14.86 -34.93 -2.35
C ASP A 491 -13.69 -35.43 -1.47
N VAL A 492 -14.00 -35.97 -0.29
CA VAL A 492 -13.07 -36.66 0.60
C VAL A 492 -13.20 -38.17 0.41
N LEU A 493 -12.08 -38.84 0.13
CA LEU A 493 -11.97 -40.26 -0.20
C LEU A 493 -10.97 -40.95 0.71
N SER A 494 -11.21 -42.22 1.05
CA SER A 494 -10.15 -43.05 1.64
C SER A 494 -9.10 -43.43 0.58
N ALA A 495 -7.92 -43.83 1.03
CA ALA A 495 -6.83 -44.34 0.21
C ALA A 495 -7.29 -45.49 -0.71
N GLU A 496 -8.10 -46.42 -0.19
CA GLU A 496 -8.68 -47.51 -0.97
C GLU A 496 -9.61 -46.97 -2.05
N LYS A 497 -10.47 -45.99 -1.72
CA LYS A 497 -11.41 -45.45 -2.69
C LYS A 497 -10.71 -44.66 -3.79
N LEU A 498 -9.65 -43.93 -3.45
CA LEU A 498 -8.81 -43.24 -4.43
C LEU A 498 -8.14 -44.25 -5.39
N ALA A 499 -7.63 -45.37 -4.86
CA ALA A 499 -7.02 -46.45 -5.64
C ALA A 499 -8.03 -47.14 -6.59
N GLU A 500 -9.29 -47.29 -6.18
CA GLU A 500 -10.36 -47.82 -7.04
C GLU A 500 -10.68 -46.89 -8.22
N LEU A 501 -10.59 -45.57 -8.03
CA LEU A 501 -10.91 -44.57 -9.08
C LEU A 501 -9.79 -44.41 -10.12
N PHE A 502 -8.55 -44.68 -9.71
CA PHE A 502 -7.37 -44.57 -10.54
C PHE A 502 -6.58 -45.88 -10.48
N LEU A 503 -6.82 -46.74 -11.47
CA LEU A 503 -6.20 -48.05 -11.55
C LEU A 503 -4.70 -47.96 -11.89
N PRO A 504 -3.79 -48.60 -11.12
CA PRO A 504 -2.34 -48.52 -11.34
C PRO A 504 -1.87 -49.07 -12.71
N GLU A 505 -2.66 -49.90 -13.37
CA GLU A 505 -2.40 -50.35 -14.75
C GLU A 505 -2.52 -49.19 -15.75
N GLN A 506 -3.37 -48.20 -15.46
CA GLN A 506 -3.66 -47.06 -16.35
C GLN A 506 -2.92 -45.79 -15.97
N TYR A 507 -2.57 -45.62 -14.69
CA TYR A 507 -2.03 -44.36 -14.17
C TYR A 507 -0.66 -44.55 -13.49
N ILE A 508 0.03 -43.43 -13.32
CA ILE A 508 1.27 -43.31 -12.54
C ILE A 508 0.97 -42.31 -11.42
N PHE A 509 1.36 -42.64 -10.19
CA PHE A 509 1.16 -41.81 -9.02
C PHE A 509 2.48 -41.25 -8.54
N ILE A 510 2.49 -39.95 -8.28
CA ILE A 510 3.66 -39.24 -7.80
C ILE A 510 3.26 -38.49 -6.54
N GLU A 511 3.88 -38.84 -5.42
CA GLU A 511 3.83 -38.04 -4.21
C GLU A 511 4.77 -36.83 -4.32
N SER A 512 4.29 -35.68 -3.85
CA SER A 512 4.97 -34.40 -3.96
C SER A 512 4.57 -33.45 -2.82
N ASP A 513 5.53 -32.70 -2.28
CA ASP A 513 5.26 -31.48 -1.48
C ASP A 513 5.10 -30.29 -2.45
N ILE A 514 4.44 -29.22 -1.99
CA ILE A 514 4.32 -27.96 -2.72
C ILE A 514 5.49 -27.06 -2.32
N SER A 515 6.39 -26.83 -3.28
CA SER A 515 7.59 -26.01 -3.09
C SER A 515 7.28 -24.52 -3.12
N ARG A 516 7.41 -23.84 -1.97
CA ARG A 516 7.16 -22.39 -1.87
C ARG A 516 8.23 -21.59 -2.60
N THR A 517 9.46 -22.11 -2.70
CA THR A 517 10.49 -21.50 -3.55
C THR A 517 10.12 -21.51 -5.03
N LYS A 518 9.48 -22.57 -5.55
CA LYS A 518 8.99 -22.60 -6.96
C LYS A 518 7.81 -21.67 -7.19
N LEU A 519 6.97 -21.49 -6.18
CA LEU A 519 5.84 -20.54 -6.22
C LEU A 519 6.27 -19.09 -6.01
N ARG A 520 7.54 -18.86 -5.63
CA ARG A 520 7.96 -17.59 -5.03
C ARG A 520 7.64 -16.36 -5.85
N LEU A 521 7.97 -16.38 -7.15
CA LEU A 521 7.70 -15.26 -8.05
C LEU A 521 6.20 -14.93 -8.11
N GLY A 522 5.36 -15.94 -8.37
CA GLY A 522 3.91 -15.78 -8.45
C GLY A 522 3.30 -15.34 -7.12
N SER A 523 3.80 -15.86 -6.01
CA SER A 523 3.33 -15.50 -4.67
C SER A 523 3.71 -14.08 -4.25
N LEU A 524 4.79 -13.50 -4.78
CA LEU A 524 5.22 -12.13 -4.42
C LEU A 524 4.68 -11.07 -5.37
N LEU A 525 4.60 -11.37 -6.66
CA LEU A 525 4.30 -10.41 -7.72
C LEU A 525 3.03 -10.72 -8.53
N GLY A 526 2.36 -11.84 -8.25
CA GLY A 526 1.11 -12.24 -8.90
C GLY A 526 1.29 -13.12 -10.14
N LYS A 527 0.17 -13.46 -10.77
CA LYS A 527 0.05 -14.53 -11.78
C LYS A 527 0.85 -14.33 -13.06
N ASP A 528 0.85 -13.11 -13.57
CA ASP A 528 1.47 -12.73 -14.85
C ASP A 528 2.86 -12.10 -14.64
N ALA A 529 3.43 -12.32 -13.45
CA ALA A 529 4.67 -11.68 -13.07
C ALA A 529 5.86 -12.23 -13.86
N SER A 530 6.77 -11.32 -14.21
CA SER A 530 8.07 -11.68 -14.76
C SER A 530 9.18 -10.96 -13.99
N PHE A 531 10.30 -11.65 -13.83
CA PHE A 531 11.46 -11.13 -13.13
C PHE A 531 12.71 -11.67 -13.83
N TYR A 532 13.27 -10.85 -14.71
CA TYR A 532 14.34 -11.24 -15.62
C TYR A 532 15.47 -10.22 -15.60
N PHE A 533 16.71 -10.71 -15.57
CA PHE A 533 17.90 -9.88 -15.59
C PHE A 533 18.74 -10.18 -16.82
N SER A 534 19.07 -9.14 -17.58
CA SER A 534 20.00 -9.19 -18.70
C SER A 534 21.38 -8.73 -18.24
N ALA A 535 22.32 -9.67 -18.10
CA ALA A 535 23.69 -9.38 -17.69
C ALA A 535 24.44 -8.48 -18.69
N HIS A 536 24.08 -8.54 -19.99
CA HIS A 536 24.71 -7.73 -21.03
C HIS A 536 24.33 -6.25 -20.93
N SER A 537 23.04 -5.95 -20.73
CA SER A 537 22.55 -4.56 -20.63
C SER A 537 22.56 -4.02 -19.20
N GLY A 538 22.64 -4.89 -18.18
CA GLY A 538 22.46 -4.50 -16.79
C GLY A 538 21.00 -4.12 -16.47
N GLU A 539 20.04 -4.61 -17.27
CA GLU A 539 18.62 -4.31 -17.12
C GLU A 539 17.92 -5.42 -16.35
N LEU A 540 17.19 -5.03 -15.31
CA LEU A 540 16.24 -5.88 -14.59
C LEU A 540 14.82 -5.52 -15.03
N THR A 541 14.10 -6.46 -15.65
CA THR A 541 12.66 -6.32 -15.89
C THR A 541 11.88 -6.87 -14.72
N VAL A 542 11.00 -6.04 -14.14
CA VAL A 542 10.04 -6.42 -13.09
C VAL A 542 8.64 -6.16 -13.65
N ARG A 543 7.93 -7.22 -14.02
CA ARG A 543 6.54 -7.14 -14.48
C ARG A 543 5.61 -7.64 -13.40
N ALA A 544 4.58 -6.85 -13.11
CA ALA A 544 3.51 -7.20 -12.19
C ALA A 544 2.32 -6.27 -12.43
N HIS A 545 1.11 -6.75 -12.09
CA HIS A 545 -0.09 -5.90 -12.14
C HIS A 545 0.07 -4.69 -11.23
N GLY A 546 -0.42 -3.55 -11.67
CA GLY A 546 -0.29 -2.27 -10.96
C GLY A 546 -1.62 -1.55 -10.87
N ALA A 547 -1.76 -0.77 -9.81
CA ALA A 547 -2.82 0.19 -9.64
C ALA A 547 -2.18 1.52 -9.22
N PRO A 548 -2.89 2.66 -9.29
CA PRO A 548 -2.36 3.92 -8.80
C PRO A 548 -1.74 3.76 -7.40
N GLY A 549 -0.41 3.92 -7.34
CA GLY A 549 0.31 3.91 -6.08
C GLY A 549 0.71 2.57 -5.47
N ASN A 550 0.46 1.45 -6.14
CA ASN A 550 0.94 0.14 -5.70
C ASN A 550 1.18 -0.80 -6.88
N VAL A 551 2.02 -1.81 -6.68
CA VAL A 551 2.26 -2.88 -7.64
C VAL A 551 2.02 -4.19 -6.93
N ASN A 552 1.09 -4.99 -7.43
CA ASN A 552 0.60 -6.20 -6.80
C ASN A 552 0.25 -5.98 -5.32
N MET A 553 -0.45 -4.87 -5.00
CA MET A 553 -0.81 -4.49 -3.64
C MET A 553 0.37 -4.21 -2.71
N LEU A 554 1.58 -4.06 -3.24
CA LEU A 554 2.78 -3.67 -2.51
C LEU A 554 3.00 -2.17 -2.66
N ASN A 555 3.19 -1.49 -1.54
CA ASN A 555 3.68 -0.12 -1.55
C ASN A 555 5.17 -0.08 -1.97
N PRO A 556 5.76 1.09 -2.25
CA PRO A 556 7.16 1.21 -2.69
C PRO A 556 8.18 0.53 -1.77
N PHE A 557 7.99 0.61 -0.44
CA PHE A 557 8.90 -0.01 0.53
C PHE A 557 8.83 -1.53 0.45
N GLU A 558 7.60 -2.07 0.44
CA GLU A 558 7.37 -3.51 0.33
C GLU A 558 7.90 -4.06 -0.99
N LEU A 559 7.65 -3.37 -2.11
CA LEU A 559 8.13 -3.78 -3.43
C LEU A 559 9.65 -3.73 -3.53
N ALA A 560 10.29 -2.69 -2.97
CA ALA A 560 11.75 -2.60 -2.94
C ALA A 560 12.37 -3.80 -2.20
N ASP A 561 11.82 -4.18 -1.05
CA ASP A 561 12.28 -5.36 -0.30
C ASP A 561 11.94 -6.68 -1.03
N VAL A 562 10.79 -6.79 -1.70
CA VAL A 562 10.48 -7.92 -2.59
C VAL A 562 11.47 -8.06 -3.74
N ILE A 563 11.86 -6.96 -4.39
CA ILE A 563 12.87 -6.97 -5.45
C ILE A 563 14.21 -7.46 -4.88
N ARG A 564 14.66 -6.93 -3.73
CA ARG A 564 15.89 -7.40 -3.08
C ARG A 564 15.84 -8.90 -2.76
N GLY A 565 14.73 -9.37 -2.20
CA GLY A 565 14.52 -10.80 -1.91
C GLY A 565 14.59 -11.69 -3.15
N LEU A 566 13.96 -11.27 -4.25
CA LEU A 566 14.01 -11.98 -5.53
C LEU A 566 15.39 -11.95 -6.18
N LEU A 567 16.17 -10.88 -6.00
CA LEU A 567 17.56 -10.83 -6.45
C LEU A 567 18.42 -11.85 -5.69
N ILE A 568 18.28 -11.92 -4.37
CA ILE A 568 18.99 -12.90 -3.53
C ILE A 568 18.61 -14.33 -3.93
N SER A 569 17.30 -14.63 -4.06
CA SER A 569 16.84 -15.99 -4.41
C SER A 569 17.31 -16.45 -5.78
N LYS A 570 17.59 -15.52 -6.70
CA LYS A 570 18.10 -15.78 -8.05
C LYS A 570 19.62 -15.66 -8.16
N GLY A 571 20.33 -15.34 -7.08
CA GLY A 571 21.78 -15.15 -7.09
C GLY A 571 22.24 -13.95 -7.94
N ILE A 572 21.41 -12.92 -8.08
CA ILE A 572 21.71 -11.72 -8.86
C ILE A 572 22.20 -10.62 -7.92
N ASP A 573 23.44 -10.16 -8.13
CA ASP A 573 23.99 -9.03 -7.39
C ASP A 573 23.37 -7.71 -7.86
N ILE A 574 22.75 -6.97 -6.94
CA ILE A 574 22.13 -5.68 -7.21
C ILE A 574 23.11 -4.64 -7.79
N ARG A 575 24.42 -4.78 -7.54
CA ARG A 575 25.47 -3.91 -8.11
C ARG A 575 25.59 -4.05 -9.62
N ASN A 576 25.22 -5.22 -10.16
CA ASN A 576 25.24 -5.47 -11.60
C ASN A 576 24.03 -4.88 -12.33
N ILE A 577 23.04 -4.38 -11.58
CA ILE A 577 21.85 -3.75 -12.13
C ILE A 577 22.14 -2.26 -12.31
N ARG A 578 21.95 -1.80 -13.55
CA ARG A 578 22.00 -0.37 -13.92
C ARG A 578 20.61 0.22 -14.01
N THR A 579 19.63 -0.55 -14.47
CA THR A 579 18.28 -0.05 -14.70
C THR A 579 17.24 -1.10 -14.32
N ILE A 580 16.17 -0.65 -13.68
CA ILE A 580 14.99 -1.45 -13.41
C ILE A 580 13.88 -0.97 -14.33
N ASN A 581 13.39 -1.83 -15.20
CA ASN A 581 12.23 -1.59 -16.04
C ASN A 581 10.99 -2.14 -15.32
N LEU A 582 10.22 -1.23 -14.71
CA LEU A 582 9.00 -1.54 -13.96
C LEU A 582 7.83 -1.61 -14.94
N GLU A 583 7.55 -2.81 -15.44
CA GLU A 583 6.45 -3.12 -16.34
C GLU A 583 5.16 -3.32 -15.55
N SER A 584 4.58 -2.20 -15.12
CA SER A 584 3.37 -2.17 -14.31
C SER A 584 2.48 -1.00 -14.71
N CYS A 585 1.17 -1.21 -14.66
CA CYS A 585 0.20 -0.14 -14.88
C CYS A 585 0.40 0.96 -13.84
N PHE A 586 0.34 2.23 -14.26
CA PHE A 586 0.40 3.39 -13.35
C PHE A 586 1.69 3.50 -12.52
N GLY A 587 2.77 2.82 -12.91
CA GLY A 587 4.06 2.86 -12.21
C GLY A 587 4.68 4.26 -12.15
N ALA A 588 4.35 5.16 -13.08
CA ALA A 588 4.82 6.56 -13.08
C ALA A 588 3.80 7.57 -12.51
N MET A 589 2.69 7.11 -11.92
CA MET A 589 1.62 7.96 -11.39
C MET A 589 1.84 8.35 -9.91
N GLY A 590 1.45 9.57 -9.52
CA GLY A 590 1.60 10.11 -8.15
C GLY A 590 2.90 10.89 -7.90
N LEU A 591 3.02 11.54 -6.72
CA LEU A 591 4.19 12.34 -6.33
C LEU A 591 4.63 12.06 -4.88
N PRO A 592 5.70 11.28 -4.67
CA PRO A 592 6.49 10.58 -5.70
C PRO A 592 5.77 9.34 -6.25
N SER A 593 5.92 9.06 -7.54
CA SER A 593 5.39 7.85 -8.17
C SER A 593 6.09 6.58 -7.68
N MET A 594 5.51 5.39 -7.97
CA MET A 594 6.16 4.11 -7.67
C MET A 594 7.57 4.05 -8.29
N GLY A 595 7.73 4.45 -9.54
CA GLY A 595 9.00 4.48 -10.24
C GLY A 595 10.03 5.39 -9.57
N LYS A 596 9.62 6.62 -9.20
CA LYS A 596 10.49 7.56 -8.49
C LYS A 596 10.87 7.05 -7.10
N ALA A 597 9.92 6.49 -6.36
CA ALA A 597 10.14 5.94 -5.04
C ALA A 597 11.10 4.74 -5.09
N LEU A 598 10.95 3.83 -6.05
CA LEU A 598 11.87 2.71 -6.25
C LEU A 598 13.27 3.18 -6.64
N ALA A 599 13.38 4.21 -7.48
CA ALA A 599 14.70 4.74 -7.89
C ALA A 599 15.49 5.22 -6.68
N ALA A 600 14.84 5.95 -5.78
CA ALA A 600 15.43 6.37 -4.51
C ALA A 600 15.70 5.18 -3.57
N LEU A 601 14.72 4.29 -3.37
CA LEU A 601 14.82 3.20 -2.38
C LEU A 601 15.86 2.14 -2.76
N LEU A 602 16.03 1.85 -4.05
CA LEU A 602 16.96 0.83 -4.54
C LEU A 602 18.30 1.41 -5.00
N ASP A 603 18.42 2.74 -5.07
CA ASP A 603 19.57 3.45 -5.64
C ASP A 603 19.89 2.97 -7.07
N LYS A 604 18.85 2.99 -7.92
CA LYS A 604 18.90 2.53 -9.31
C LYS A 604 18.09 3.44 -10.21
N ARG A 605 18.49 3.53 -11.48
CA ARG A 605 17.63 4.12 -12.50
C ARG A 605 16.38 3.26 -12.70
N VAL A 606 15.20 3.87 -12.73
CA VAL A 606 13.93 3.16 -12.91
C VAL A 606 13.17 3.72 -14.09
N VAL A 607 12.74 2.85 -15.01
CA VAL A 607 11.81 3.17 -16.09
C VAL A 607 10.43 2.69 -15.66
N ALA A 608 9.41 3.55 -15.68
CA ALA A 608 8.05 3.20 -15.30
C ALA A 608 7.01 3.87 -16.23
N TYR A 609 5.80 3.33 -16.25
CA TYR A 609 4.76 3.70 -17.22
C TYR A 609 3.60 4.44 -16.53
N PRO A 610 3.13 5.58 -17.07
CA PRO A 610 2.09 6.38 -16.42
C PRO A 610 0.69 5.78 -16.55
N TYR A 611 0.42 5.04 -17.64
CA TYR A 611 -0.89 4.45 -17.94
C TYR A 611 -0.90 2.94 -17.75
N ARG A 612 -1.98 2.30 -18.19
CA ARG A 612 -2.07 0.85 -18.36
C ARG A 612 -0.90 0.34 -19.21
N PHE A 613 -0.15 -0.59 -18.65
CA PHE A 613 0.95 -1.24 -19.34
C PHE A 613 0.45 -2.39 -20.20
N SER A 614 0.97 -2.48 -21.43
CA SER A 614 0.91 -3.69 -22.24
C SER A 614 2.20 -3.80 -23.05
N VAL A 615 2.63 -5.03 -23.32
CA VAL A 615 3.85 -5.28 -24.13
C VAL A 615 3.67 -4.69 -25.53
N SER A 616 2.49 -4.88 -26.14
CA SER A 616 2.15 -4.28 -27.43
C SER A 616 2.19 -2.75 -27.41
N GLY A 617 1.73 -2.12 -26.33
CA GLY A 617 1.73 -0.66 -26.19
C GLY A 617 3.11 -0.08 -25.93
N ARG A 618 4.02 -0.85 -25.33
CA ARG A 618 5.44 -0.49 -25.18
C ARG A 618 6.17 -0.54 -26.52
N ASP A 619 5.95 -1.62 -27.29
CA ASP A 619 6.64 -1.86 -28.56
C ASP A 619 6.05 -1.03 -29.72
N ASN A 620 4.78 -0.61 -29.60
CA ASN A 620 4.08 0.24 -30.57
C ASN A 620 3.25 1.33 -29.86
N PRO A 621 3.90 2.41 -29.37
CA PRO A 621 3.23 3.45 -28.61
C PRO A 621 2.33 4.31 -29.51
N SER A 622 1.04 4.41 -29.18
CA SER A 622 0.12 5.38 -29.78
C SER A 622 0.56 6.81 -29.44
N SER A 623 0.31 7.77 -30.34
CA SER A 623 0.71 9.18 -30.19
C SER A 623 0.19 9.88 -28.93
N TRP A 624 -0.90 9.38 -28.32
CA TRP A 624 -1.53 9.95 -27.11
C TRP A 624 -1.14 9.24 -25.81
N ARG A 625 -0.47 8.08 -25.86
CA ARG A 625 0.04 7.43 -24.64
C ARG A 625 1.39 8.05 -24.29
N VAL A 626 1.47 8.75 -23.15
CA VAL A 626 2.75 9.33 -22.68
C VAL A 626 3.80 8.22 -22.59
N ALA A 627 4.97 8.50 -23.14
CA ALA A 627 6.12 7.62 -23.13
C ALA A 627 6.51 7.21 -21.71
N ALA A 628 7.22 6.08 -21.59
CA ALA A 628 7.78 5.65 -20.32
C ALA A 628 8.61 6.78 -19.67
N THR A 629 8.45 6.96 -18.36
CA THR A 629 9.19 7.95 -17.59
C THR A 629 10.41 7.29 -16.97
N THR A 630 11.57 7.93 -17.13
CA THR A 630 12.82 7.47 -16.50
C THR A 630 13.12 8.33 -15.28
N TYR A 631 13.41 7.67 -14.17
CA TYR A 631 13.76 8.26 -12.89
C TYR A 631 15.20 7.89 -12.53
N GLU A 632 16.03 8.89 -12.28
CA GLU A 632 17.36 8.69 -11.72
C GLU A 632 17.30 8.63 -10.18
N PRO A 633 18.23 7.93 -9.52
CA PRO A 633 18.33 7.94 -8.06
C PRO A 633 18.64 9.36 -7.57
N ALA A 634 17.87 9.87 -6.60
CA ALA A 634 18.07 11.19 -6.00
C ALA A 634 18.57 11.09 -4.53
N LEU A 635 19.19 12.16 -4.02
CA LEU A 635 19.69 12.26 -2.65
C LEU A 635 18.53 12.18 -1.61
N LEU A 636 18.59 11.14 -0.79
CA LEU A 636 17.52 10.50 -0.01
C LEU A 636 16.85 11.27 1.15
N ALA A 637 17.17 12.53 1.43
CA ALA A 637 16.72 13.19 2.66
C ALA A 637 15.27 13.73 2.62
N THR A 638 14.75 14.11 1.44
CA THR A 638 13.39 14.67 1.29
C THR A 638 12.32 13.67 0.82
N ASP A 639 12.70 12.41 0.53
CA ASP A 639 11.82 11.49 -0.21
C ASP A 639 10.99 10.52 0.67
N ARG A 640 11.47 9.99 1.81
CA ARG A 640 10.73 8.92 2.53
C ARG A 640 9.38 9.36 3.08
N GLU A 641 9.29 10.53 3.71
CA GLU A 641 7.99 11.05 4.21
C GLU A 641 7.04 11.39 3.05
N SER A 642 7.57 11.88 1.93
CA SER A 642 6.76 12.12 0.73
C SER A 642 6.23 10.80 0.15
N ILE A 643 7.05 9.74 0.13
CA ILE A 643 6.63 8.38 -0.25
C ILE A 643 5.55 7.89 0.71
N LYS A 644 5.75 8.00 2.03
CA LYS A 644 4.74 7.60 3.04
C LYS A 644 3.43 8.40 2.84
N ALA A 645 3.52 9.70 2.61
CA ALA A 645 2.36 10.55 2.35
C ALA A 645 1.62 10.15 1.06
N GLN A 646 2.35 9.84 -0.01
CA GLN A 646 1.77 9.34 -1.24
C GLN A 646 1.11 7.97 -1.04
N CYS A 647 1.74 7.05 -0.32
CA CYS A 647 1.13 5.76 0.05
C CYS A 647 -0.20 5.95 0.78
N ARG A 648 -0.27 6.90 1.72
CA ARG A 648 -1.52 7.24 2.44
C ARG A 648 -2.61 7.77 1.49
N ARG A 649 -2.24 8.62 0.52
CA ARG A 649 -3.18 9.17 -0.48
C ARG A 649 -3.71 8.09 -1.44
N ASN A 650 -2.83 7.24 -1.96
CA ASN A 650 -3.23 6.12 -2.83
C ASN A 650 -4.16 5.13 -2.11
N TYR A 651 -3.85 4.84 -0.85
CA TYR A 651 -4.69 3.99 0.00
C TYR A 651 -6.10 4.56 0.18
N ARG A 652 -6.23 5.88 0.36
CA ARG A 652 -7.55 6.54 0.44
C ARG A 652 -8.32 6.45 -0.88
N LEU A 653 -7.67 6.69 -2.02
CA LEU A 653 -8.33 6.57 -3.34
C LEU A 653 -8.97 5.20 -3.51
N MET A 654 -8.20 4.14 -3.24
CA MET A 654 -8.71 2.77 -3.36
C MET A 654 -9.91 2.56 -2.44
N ASN A 655 -9.84 3.05 -1.20
CA ASN A 655 -10.95 3.00 -0.25
C ASN A 655 -12.21 3.71 -0.77
N THR A 656 -12.06 4.91 -1.34
CA THR A 656 -13.17 5.67 -1.92
C THR A 656 -13.87 4.89 -3.04
N LEU A 657 -13.11 4.29 -3.97
CA LEU A 657 -13.66 3.43 -5.03
C LEU A 657 -14.43 2.25 -4.45
N GLY A 658 -13.89 1.66 -3.37
CA GLY A 658 -14.53 0.60 -2.62
C GLY A 658 -15.87 0.93 -2.02
N THR A 659 -15.92 2.03 -1.27
CA THR A 659 -17.15 2.52 -0.65
C THR A 659 -18.19 2.86 -1.71
N MET A 660 -17.78 3.42 -2.86
CA MET A 660 -18.68 3.69 -3.99
C MET A 660 -19.34 2.41 -4.52
N TYR A 661 -18.58 1.31 -4.69
CA TYR A 661 -19.15 0.03 -5.10
C TYR A 661 -20.21 -0.47 -4.11
N GLY A 662 -19.89 -0.50 -2.82
CA GLY A 662 -20.82 -0.97 -1.78
C GLY A 662 -22.09 -0.11 -1.66
N TYR A 663 -21.97 1.20 -1.91
CA TYR A 663 -23.10 2.11 -1.88
C TYR A 663 -23.97 2.02 -3.14
N LEU A 664 -23.36 2.08 -4.33
CA LEU A 664 -24.07 2.08 -5.63
C LEU A 664 -24.76 0.76 -5.96
N THR A 665 -24.26 -0.35 -5.41
CA THR A 665 -24.93 -1.66 -5.50
C THR A 665 -26.15 -1.77 -4.58
N ARG A 666 -26.26 -0.92 -3.54
CA ARG A 666 -27.34 -0.97 -2.53
C ARG A 666 -28.35 0.20 -2.65
N ARG A 667 -27.95 1.39 -3.12
CA ARG A 667 -28.78 2.61 -3.27
C ARG A 667 -28.25 3.56 -4.35
N ARG A 668 -29.05 4.56 -4.78
CA ARG A 668 -28.63 5.66 -5.67
C ARG A 668 -27.88 6.75 -4.90
N PHE A 669 -26.75 7.21 -5.44
CA PHE A 669 -25.86 8.24 -4.86
C PHE A 669 -26.43 9.66 -5.05
N ALA A 670 -26.20 10.56 -4.08
CA ALA A 670 -26.46 11.98 -4.23
C ALA A 670 -25.29 12.64 -4.98
N ARG A 671 -25.57 13.48 -5.99
CA ARG A 671 -24.51 14.16 -6.77
C ARG A 671 -23.64 15.02 -5.85
N SER A 672 -22.33 14.96 -6.05
CA SER A 672 -21.36 15.88 -5.45
C SER A 672 -21.19 17.14 -6.31
N ASP A 673 -20.90 18.27 -5.68
CA ASP A 673 -20.61 19.54 -6.34
C ASP A 673 -19.13 19.65 -6.80
N MET A 674 -18.28 18.67 -6.46
CA MET A 674 -16.88 18.65 -6.87
C MET A 674 -16.70 18.06 -8.28
N PRO A 675 -15.94 18.70 -9.19
CA PRO A 675 -15.80 18.26 -10.59
C PRO A 675 -15.28 16.83 -10.74
N PHE A 676 -14.19 16.46 -10.06
CA PHE A 676 -13.63 15.10 -10.17
C PHE A 676 -14.56 14.04 -9.54
N GLU A 677 -15.22 14.36 -8.43
CA GLU A 677 -16.19 13.45 -7.81
C GLU A 677 -17.41 13.22 -8.72
N THR A 678 -17.79 14.20 -9.53
CA THR A 678 -18.84 14.07 -10.54
C THR A 678 -18.42 13.10 -11.66
N ILE A 679 -17.21 13.27 -12.20
CA ILE A 679 -16.65 12.36 -13.22
C ILE A 679 -16.57 10.95 -12.65
N LEU A 680 -15.99 10.81 -11.47
CA LEU A 680 -15.82 9.52 -10.79
C LEU A 680 -17.16 8.83 -10.53
N THR A 681 -18.18 9.59 -10.11
CA THR A 681 -19.55 9.07 -9.93
C THR A 681 -20.18 8.62 -11.24
N ASN A 682 -20.00 9.37 -12.33
CA ASN A 682 -20.51 8.97 -13.64
C ASN A 682 -19.82 7.70 -14.16
N VAL A 683 -18.49 7.61 -14.01
CA VAL A 683 -17.72 6.41 -14.36
C VAL A 683 -18.19 5.20 -13.55
N ALA A 684 -18.32 5.35 -12.24
CA ALA A 684 -18.82 4.30 -11.35
C ALA A 684 -20.21 3.80 -11.75
N ARG A 685 -21.13 4.71 -12.07
CA ARG A 685 -22.48 4.37 -12.53
C ARG A 685 -22.46 3.67 -13.88
N PHE A 686 -21.58 4.08 -14.79
CA PHE A 686 -21.41 3.43 -16.09
C PHE A 686 -20.88 2.00 -15.96
N VAL A 687 -19.85 1.77 -15.14
CA VAL A 687 -19.28 0.43 -14.86
C VAL A 687 -20.32 -0.53 -14.27
N LEU A 688 -21.26 -0.01 -13.48
CA LEU A 688 -22.38 -0.77 -12.91
C LEU A 688 -23.61 -0.84 -13.82
N HIS A 689 -23.47 -0.44 -15.09
CA HIS A 689 -24.52 -0.44 -16.12
C HIS A 689 -25.75 0.39 -15.74
N GLN A 690 -25.59 1.39 -14.87
CA GLN A 690 -26.64 2.35 -14.48
C GLN A 690 -26.73 3.56 -15.42
N LEU A 691 -25.83 3.63 -16.41
CA LEU A 691 -25.82 4.60 -17.50
C LEU A 691 -25.57 3.83 -18.80
N SER A 692 -26.31 4.13 -19.88
CA SER A 692 -25.95 3.66 -21.22
C SER A 692 -24.70 4.38 -21.74
N VAL A 693 -24.11 3.88 -22.83
CA VAL A 693 -23.01 4.57 -23.53
C VAL A 693 -23.44 5.99 -23.93
N GLU A 694 -24.64 6.16 -24.49
CA GLU A 694 -25.13 7.49 -24.91
C GLU A 694 -25.34 8.42 -23.71
N GLU A 695 -25.89 7.92 -22.61
CA GLU A 695 -26.09 8.71 -21.39
C GLU A 695 -24.76 9.11 -20.75
N PHE A 696 -23.78 8.21 -20.74
CA PHE A 696 -22.44 8.50 -20.23
C PHE A 696 -21.72 9.55 -21.08
N ILE A 697 -21.70 9.39 -22.40
CA ILE A 697 -21.09 10.37 -23.32
C ILE A 697 -21.76 11.74 -23.21
N LYS A 698 -23.09 11.79 -23.05
CA LYS A 698 -23.80 13.05 -22.83
C LYS A 698 -23.34 13.75 -21.55
N LEU A 699 -23.01 13.00 -20.51
CA LEU A 699 -22.49 13.53 -19.24
C LEU A 699 -20.99 13.81 -19.28
N GLN A 700 -20.24 13.12 -20.15
CA GLN A 700 -18.78 13.16 -20.27
C GLN A 700 -18.40 13.21 -21.76
N PRO A 701 -18.58 14.37 -22.43
CA PRO A 701 -18.44 14.50 -23.89
C PRO A 701 -17.03 14.20 -24.40
N GLU A 702 -16.02 14.25 -23.53
CA GLU A 702 -14.63 13.94 -23.86
C GLU A 702 -14.39 12.47 -24.27
N TYR A 703 -15.37 11.57 -24.08
CA TYR A 703 -15.30 10.17 -24.48
C TYR A 703 -15.97 9.85 -25.84
N ASP A 704 -16.40 10.84 -26.61
CA ASP A 704 -17.24 10.65 -27.81
C ASP A 704 -16.48 10.08 -29.03
N ALA A 705 -15.40 10.75 -29.48
CA ALA A 705 -14.98 10.63 -30.88
C ALA A 705 -14.31 9.30 -31.32
N ASP A 706 -13.78 8.48 -30.40
CA ASP A 706 -13.16 7.16 -30.73
C ASP A 706 -13.33 6.12 -29.61
N LEU A 707 -13.81 6.54 -28.43
CA LEU A 707 -13.87 5.71 -27.23
C LEU A 707 -15.24 5.05 -27.04
N GLY A 708 -16.28 5.47 -27.76
CA GLY A 708 -17.63 4.90 -27.68
C GLY A 708 -17.68 3.37 -27.93
N ASN A 709 -16.85 2.85 -28.84
CA ASN A 709 -16.72 1.40 -29.06
C ASN A 709 -16.04 0.69 -27.89
N THR A 710 -15.01 1.31 -27.29
CA THR A 710 -14.32 0.79 -26.10
C THR A 710 -15.26 0.79 -24.89
N LEU A 711 -16.03 1.86 -24.70
CA LEU A 711 -17.06 1.97 -23.67
C LEU A 711 -18.14 0.91 -23.86
N SER A 712 -18.61 0.71 -25.09
CA SER A 712 -19.57 -0.36 -25.42
C SER A 712 -19.04 -1.74 -25.01
N LEU A 713 -17.76 -2.04 -25.30
CA LEU A 713 -17.14 -3.29 -24.87
C LEU A 713 -17.09 -3.44 -23.35
N ILE A 714 -16.73 -2.37 -22.62
CA ILE A 714 -16.72 -2.37 -21.16
C ILE A 714 -18.14 -2.60 -20.60
N GLN A 715 -19.16 -2.00 -21.19
CA GLN A 715 -20.57 -2.15 -20.77
C GLN A 715 -21.19 -3.50 -21.17
N THR A 716 -20.69 -4.15 -22.23
CA THR A 716 -21.13 -5.52 -22.59
C THR A 716 -20.45 -6.61 -21.75
N SER A 717 -19.38 -6.27 -21.05
CA SER A 717 -18.71 -7.19 -20.13
C SER A 717 -19.63 -7.50 -18.94
N GLN A 718 -19.50 -8.68 -18.33
CA GLN A 718 -20.27 -9.03 -17.12
C GLN A 718 -20.11 -7.94 -16.05
N LEU A 719 -21.15 -7.65 -15.25
CA LEU A 719 -21.02 -6.71 -14.14
C LEU A 719 -19.82 -7.09 -13.26
N PRO A 720 -19.11 -6.12 -12.67
CA PRO A 720 -18.04 -6.45 -11.74
C PRO A 720 -18.65 -7.20 -10.55
N ASP A 721 -18.16 -8.41 -10.30
CA ASP A 721 -18.60 -9.25 -9.18
C ASP A 721 -17.93 -8.83 -7.86
N THR A 722 -16.82 -8.10 -7.96
CA THR A 722 -16.02 -7.64 -6.82
C THR A 722 -15.75 -6.14 -6.88
N PRO A 723 -15.50 -5.46 -5.73
CA PRO A 723 -15.04 -4.07 -5.74
C PRO A 723 -13.71 -3.90 -6.48
N TYR A 724 -12.90 -4.96 -6.59
CA TYR A 724 -11.66 -4.95 -7.33
C TYR A 724 -11.91 -4.80 -8.84
N ASP A 725 -12.74 -5.69 -9.41
CA ASP A 725 -13.10 -5.62 -10.83
C ASP A 725 -13.77 -4.29 -11.15
N PHE A 726 -14.57 -3.78 -10.20
CA PHE A 726 -15.17 -2.46 -10.29
C PHE A 726 -14.11 -1.33 -10.32
N ALA A 727 -13.17 -1.33 -9.38
CA ALA A 727 -12.13 -0.32 -9.29
C ALA A 727 -11.21 -0.36 -10.52
N GLU A 728 -10.81 -1.55 -10.98
CA GLU A 728 -10.00 -1.74 -12.19
C GLU A 728 -10.72 -1.16 -13.41
N ARG A 729 -12.01 -1.46 -13.60
CA ARG A 729 -12.81 -0.90 -14.70
C ARG A 729 -13.01 0.60 -14.62
N CYS A 730 -13.17 1.14 -13.41
CA CYS A 730 -13.24 2.59 -13.22
C CYS A 730 -11.92 3.26 -13.65
N LEU A 731 -10.78 2.70 -13.23
CA LEU A 731 -9.46 3.17 -13.60
C LEU A 731 -9.19 3.01 -15.10
N ASP A 732 -9.66 1.93 -15.71
CA ASP A 732 -9.59 1.71 -17.15
C ASP A 732 -10.26 2.87 -17.89
N ILE A 733 -11.51 3.22 -17.53
CA ILE A 733 -12.24 4.32 -18.16
C ILE A 733 -11.55 5.65 -17.89
N LEU A 734 -11.19 5.95 -16.64
CA LEU A 734 -10.50 7.21 -16.29
C LEU A 734 -9.15 7.36 -17.01
N SER A 735 -8.55 6.27 -17.46
CA SER A 735 -7.28 6.29 -18.21
C SER A 735 -7.45 6.40 -19.73
N LEU A 736 -8.68 6.38 -20.25
CA LEU A 736 -8.94 6.48 -21.70
C LEU A 736 -8.72 7.89 -22.27
N THR A 737 -8.77 8.94 -21.43
CA THR A 737 -8.51 10.32 -21.86
C THR A 737 -7.41 10.96 -21.03
N GLU A 738 -6.63 11.85 -21.66
CA GLU A 738 -5.57 12.60 -20.97
C GLU A 738 -6.15 13.53 -19.89
N SER A 739 -7.29 14.16 -20.15
CA SER A 739 -7.95 15.10 -19.23
C SER A 739 -8.40 14.41 -17.94
N THR A 740 -9.14 13.30 -18.05
CA THR A 740 -9.64 12.57 -16.88
C THR A 740 -8.51 11.88 -16.12
N TYR A 741 -7.49 11.40 -16.82
CA TYR A 741 -6.27 10.89 -16.20
C TYR A 741 -5.50 11.98 -15.43
N ALA A 742 -5.34 13.17 -16.01
CA ALA A 742 -4.67 14.29 -15.33
C ALA A 742 -5.44 14.72 -14.08
N GLN A 743 -6.78 14.74 -14.13
CA GLN A 743 -7.62 15.02 -12.96
C GLN A 743 -7.53 13.92 -11.90
N LEU A 744 -7.48 12.64 -12.30
CA LEU A 744 -7.24 11.52 -11.39
C LEU A 744 -5.86 11.63 -10.73
N ASN A 745 -4.81 11.96 -11.50
CA ASN A 745 -3.49 12.16 -10.93
C ASN A 745 -3.49 13.36 -9.97
N ALA A 746 -4.12 14.48 -10.35
CA ALA A 746 -4.22 15.66 -9.50
C ALA A 746 -5.03 15.42 -8.22
N SER A 747 -6.13 14.65 -8.25
CA SER A 747 -6.92 14.34 -7.06
C SER A 747 -6.14 13.50 -6.04
N ILE A 748 -5.26 12.63 -6.53
CA ILE A 748 -4.33 11.88 -5.67
C ILE A 748 -3.25 12.80 -5.09
N LEU A 749 -2.90 13.89 -5.76
CA LEU A 749 -1.89 14.84 -5.31
C LEU A 749 -2.43 15.86 -4.31
N TYR A 750 -3.65 16.35 -4.53
CA TYR A 750 -4.26 17.46 -3.80
C TYR A 750 -5.52 17.00 -3.07
N GLU A 751 -5.34 16.45 -1.87
CA GLU A 751 -6.40 16.43 -0.86
C GLU A 751 -6.11 17.50 0.19
N ASN A 752 -7.16 18.28 0.51
CA ASN A 752 -7.18 19.39 1.45
C ASN A 752 -6.47 19.07 2.77
N THR A 753 -5.52 19.95 3.10
CA THR A 753 -4.83 20.10 4.40
C THR A 753 -5.79 20.23 5.57
#